data_AF-A0A954KGP3-F1
#
_entry.id   AF-A0A954KGP3-F1
#
_cell.length_a   1.000
_cell.length_b   1.000
_cell.length_c   1.000
_cell.angle_alpha   90.00
_cell.angle_beta   90.00
_cell.angle_gamma   90.00
#
_symmetry.space_group_name_H-M   'P 1'
#
loop_
_entity.id
_entity.type
_entity.pdbx_description
1 polymer ?
#
loop_
_entity_poly.entity_id
_entity_poly.type
_entity_poly.pdbx_seq_one_letter_code
_entity_poly.pdbx_strand_id
1 'polypeptide(L)'
;MSFRNRWLSLFSSIPARLFQLVGQNARSRKSPSRRFATEALEHRTLLTAYVVNTLVDDVSSDGFVSLREAIQAANSNSAFGDASAGSGSGALDTITFHPDLFLVGPATIVLDGQLNITDDLNLIGPGTSLLTLDANSNSRIFYANGLLQTNGTLETTISGLTMTGGAQSTAGAIWQDEGTLTLNEVRITGNAASNDSGGIFNNGGTLNINRSTIDGNSTFGSGGGIRIADSGTATIVNSTISGNSAATFGGGIDAGLAQSLTVVNSTITGNRTDSNDGGGSNAGGGIRGAVTLFNTIVAGNFRGSGTVANDIFGAADTGSTANIIGDANSAGGLANGTNMNIVGVGGTGVRDINTILDTVLENNGGQTPTHSLVFGSPAIDAGDDSRATVDGETTSTPLTTDQRGFGRFEIGDLYPFVDIGAVEGIADDYGDDFANAFPVATRNLTGGLQYYGDQDWFSIPMIAGVTYVMTVRVQDGLDSVIELYEPDGSTFIDMSDDAPGLGLGSELSFVAPTSETYYLLIRGLGDASVGPYTLEVNAPLDDVISFDPVTGQWRIGISDGDTFTNSVASTWSTSVGFETYTGDFNGDGLTDIAGWTNSGQWYVGISNGSGGVSTSVWGTWASETAAGWTQVNIADFNGDGKMDVVGLNTSNQWFVGISSGSSFAFSQWGTLGSGYVAHVVGDFNGDGFADIANLHDTGNWWVHESNGSTLQLDHYGKISSQAERNWRNAMKGDFNGDHVDDILIQDYLANWFLADGRQTPD
;
A
#
# COMPACT_ATOMS: atom_id res chain seq x y z
N MET A 1 -46.00 9.58 12.83
CA MET A 1 -47.48 9.67 12.75
C MET A 1 -47.94 9.06 11.42
N SER A 2 -49.23 9.14 11.06
CA SER A 2 -49.86 8.39 9.96
C SER A 2 -49.74 9.07 8.57
N PHE A 3 -50.14 8.33 7.52
CA PHE A 3 -50.42 8.71 6.12
C PHE A 3 -49.23 8.85 5.14
N ARG A 4 -49.36 8.58 3.81
CA ARG A 4 -50.11 7.53 3.04
C ARG A 4 -49.91 7.71 1.51
N ASN A 5 -49.87 6.59 0.75
CA ASN A 5 -50.27 6.47 -0.69
C ASN A 5 -49.47 7.29 -1.74
N ARG A 6 -49.48 7.05 -3.06
CA ARG A 6 -49.81 5.96 -4.04
C ARG A 6 -49.24 6.46 -5.42
N TRP A 7 -49.01 5.70 -6.50
CA TRP A 7 -49.87 4.81 -7.32
C TRP A 7 -48.94 3.92 -8.19
N LEU A 8 -49.17 2.61 -8.44
CA LEU A 8 -50.13 1.97 -9.40
C LEU A 8 -49.84 2.34 -10.88
N SER A 9 -49.85 1.43 -11.87
CA SER A 9 -50.29 0.00 -11.96
C SER A 9 -49.60 -0.72 -13.17
N LEU A 10 -49.94 -1.89 -13.75
CA LEU A 10 -51.13 -2.78 -13.78
C LEU A 10 -50.72 -4.18 -14.39
N PHE A 11 -51.66 -5.15 -14.43
CA PHE A 11 -51.63 -6.46 -15.15
C PHE A 11 -50.61 -7.54 -14.66
N SER A 12 -50.81 -8.88 -14.80
CA SER A 12 -52.02 -9.76 -14.92
C SER A 12 -51.60 -11.26 -14.96
N SER A 13 -52.36 -12.30 -14.58
CA SER A 13 -53.46 -12.47 -13.60
C SER A 13 -53.97 -13.93 -13.53
N ILE A 14 -54.49 -14.36 -12.34
CA ILE A 14 -55.58 -15.36 -12.14
C ILE A 14 -55.24 -16.89 -12.20
N PRO A 15 -55.91 -17.77 -11.39
CA PRO A 15 -55.17 -18.77 -10.56
C PRO A 15 -55.85 -20.18 -10.41
N ALA A 16 -55.69 -20.83 -9.23
CA ALA A 16 -56.48 -21.96 -8.66
C ALA A 16 -56.08 -23.40 -9.12
N ARG A 17 -56.31 -24.53 -8.42
CA ARG A 17 -56.85 -24.96 -7.09
C ARG A 17 -56.60 -26.50 -6.93
N LEU A 18 -56.76 -27.25 -5.80
CA LEU A 18 -56.96 -27.05 -4.35
C LEU A 18 -56.60 -28.39 -3.61
N PHE A 19 -56.40 -28.36 -2.29
CA PHE A 19 -56.43 -29.53 -1.37
C PHE A 19 -57.87 -30.04 -1.09
N GLN A 20 -58.17 -31.17 -0.40
CA GLN A 20 -57.53 -32.47 -0.06
C GLN A 20 -58.44 -33.17 1.00
N LEU A 21 -58.66 -34.51 1.02
CA LEU A 21 -59.02 -35.27 2.24
C LEU A 21 -59.03 -36.83 2.10
N VAL A 22 -58.43 -37.52 3.09
CA VAL A 22 -58.80 -38.81 3.75
C VAL A 22 -59.51 -39.95 2.97
N GLY A 23 -58.73 -40.98 2.59
CA GLY A 23 -58.64 -42.30 3.26
C GLY A 23 -59.82 -43.30 3.37
N GLN A 24 -59.63 -44.52 2.85
CA GLN A 24 -60.25 -45.78 3.34
C GLN A 24 -59.28 -46.98 3.25
N ASN A 25 -59.54 -48.05 4.03
CA ASN A 25 -58.68 -49.22 4.19
C ASN A 25 -59.22 -50.49 3.49
N ALA A 26 -58.28 -51.32 2.99
CA ALA A 26 -58.15 -52.77 3.22
C ALA A 26 -58.04 -53.68 1.97
N ARG A 27 -56.94 -54.46 1.86
CA ARG A 27 -56.94 -55.93 2.16
C ARG A 27 -55.60 -56.64 1.88
N SER A 28 -55.36 -57.67 2.71
CA SER A 28 -54.54 -58.88 2.47
C SER A 28 -53.01 -58.80 2.48
N ARG A 29 -52.40 -59.70 3.26
CA ARG A 29 -50.94 -59.91 3.40
C ARG A 29 -50.41 -60.91 2.36
N LYS A 30 -49.15 -60.73 1.94
CA LYS A 30 -48.18 -61.83 1.82
C LYS A 30 -46.89 -61.43 2.55
N SER A 31 -46.17 -62.43 3.09
CA SER A 31 -44.98 -62.23 3.91
C SER A 31 -43.72 -61.96 3.06
N PRO A 32 -42.81 -61.08 3.50
CA PRO A 32 -41.54 -60.88 2.81
C PRO A 32 -40.58 -62.05 3.08
N SER A 33 -40.01 -62.62 2.02
CA SER A 33 -38.80 -63.42 2.13
C SER A 33 -37.60 -62.48 2.28
N ARG A 34 -36.92 -62.50 3.44
CA ARG A 34 -35.62 -61.83 3.59
C ARG A 34 -34.59 -62.50 2.68
N ARG A 35 -34.36 -61.93 1.49
CA ARG A 35 -33.01 -61.94 0.92
C ARG A 35 -32.23 -60.86 1.65
N PHE A 36 -31.10 -61.23 2.24
CA PHE A 36 -30.08 -60.23 2.56
C PHE A 36 -29.51 -59.78 1.23
N ALA A 37 -29.70 -58.51 0.88
CA ALA A 37 -28.82 -57.85 -0.05
C ALA A 37 -27.52 -57.58 0.70
N THR A 38 -26.56 -58.49 0.57
CA THR A 38 -25.16 -58.10 0.68
C THR A 38 -24.87 -57.26 -0.56
N GLU A 39 -25.02 -55.96 -0.43
CA GLU A 39 -24.34 -55.03 -1.33
C GLU A 39 -22.85 -55.41 -1.28
N ALA A 40 -22.25 -55.64 -2.44
CA ALA A 40 -20.79 -55.76 -2.50
C ALA A 40 -20.23 -54.40 -2.08
N LEU A 41 -19.22 -54.37 -1.22
CA LEU A 41 -18.45 -53.13 -1.08
C LEU A 41 -17.90 -52.79 -2.46
N GLU A 42 -18.32 -51.65 -2.99
CA GLU A 42 -17.71 -51.06 -4.17
C GLU A 42 -16.20 -50.95 -3.90
N HIS A 43 -15.41 -51.45 -4.84
CA HIS A 43 -13.99 -51.61 -4.63
C HIS A 43 -13.35 -50.22 -4.52
N ARG A 44 -12.99 -49.82 -3.30
CA ARG A 44 -12.13 -48.66 -3.06
C ARG A 44 -10.76 -48.97 -3.65
N THR A 45 -10.61 -48.71 -4.95
CA THR A 45 -9.32 -48.57 -5.61
C THR A 45 -8.55 -47.49 -4.88
N LEU A 46 -7.57 -47.91 -4.09
CA LEU A 46 -6.52 -47.00 -3.63
C LEU A 46 -5.83 -46.47 -4.88
N LEU A 47 -5.78 -45.15 -5.04
CA LEU A 47 -4.96 -44.51 -6.06
C LEU A 47 -3.50 -44.87 -5.76
N THR A 48 -2.76 -45.33 -6.77
CA THR A 48 -1.34 -45.65 -6.58
C THR A 48 -0.57 -44.33 -6.53
N ALA A 49 0.11 -44.12 -5.41
CA ALA A 49 0.96 -42.96 -5.17
C ALA A 49 2.41 -43.43 -5.03
N TYR A 50 3.24 -43.16 -6.04
CA TYR A 50 4.68 -43.39 -5.97
C TYR A 50 5.33 -42.27 -5.17
N VAL A 51 6.37 -42.62 -4.41
CA VAL A 51 7.18 -41.67 -3.65
C VAL A 51 8.64 -41.90 -4.04
N VAL A 52 9.12 -41.10 -5.00
CA VAL A 52 10.52 -41.12 -5.47
C VAL A 52 11.41 -40.73 -4.29
N ASN A 53 12.39 -41.56 -3.96
CA ASN A 53 13.23 -41.40 -2.77
C ASN A 53 14.74 -41.51 -3.06
N THR A 54 15.14 -41.48 -4.33
CA THR A 54 16.53 -41.25 -4.79
C THR A 54 16.59 -40.11 -5.81
N LEU A 55 17.77 -39.51 -5.96
CA LEU A 55 18.09 -38.55 -7.04
C LEU A 55 18.78 -39.21 -8.24
N VAL A 56 19.09 -40.50 -8.14
CA VAL A 56 19.72 -41.27 -9.23
C VAL A 56 18.64 -41.65 -10.25
N ASP A 57 18.94 -41.44 -11.53
CA ASP A 57 18.09 -41.85 -12.64
C ASP A 57 18.48 -43.25 -13.16
N ASP A 58 18.02 -44.29 -12.48
CA ASP A 58 18.28 -45.67 -12.89
C ASP A 58 17.04 -46.58 -12.82
N VAL A 59 17.26 -47.89 -12.99
CA VAL A 59 16.25 -48.95 -13.15
C VAL A 59 16.63 -50.23 -12.38
N SER A 60 17.44 -50.09 -11.32
CA SER A 60 18.05 -51.20 -10.59
C SER A 60 17.45 -51.35 -9.20
N SER A 61 17.04 -52.58 -8.86
CA SER A 61 16.48 -52.89 -7.54
C SER A 61 17.56 -52.85 -6.45
N ASP A 62 17.83 -51.65 -5.92
CA ASP A 62 18.82 -51.37 -4.88
C ASP A 62 18.20 -51.04 -3.50
N GLY A 63 16.89 -50.78 -3.46
CA GLY A 63 16.10 -50.38 -2.29
C GLY A 63 15.45 -49.00 -2.41
N PHE A 64 15.74 -48.23 -3.46
CA PHE A 64 15.16 -46.89 -3.70
C PHE A 64 14.28 -46.87 -4.95
N VAL A 65 13.23 -46.04 -4.94
CA VAL A 65 12.34 -45.81 -6.08
C VAL A 65 12.82 -44.59 -6.84
N SER A 66 13.26 -44.79 -8.08
CA SER A 66 13.65 -43.73 -9.01
C SER A 66 12.43 -43.12 -9.72
N LEU A 67 12.59 -41.90 -10.28
CA LEU A 67 11.55 -41.28 -11.11
C LEU A 67 11.28 -42.11 -12.38
N ARG A 68 12.31 -42.74 -12.94
CA ARG A 68 12.21 -43.57 -14.14
C ARG A 68 11.49 -44.88 -13.89
N GLU A 69 11.76 -45.53 -12.76
CA GLU A 69 11.04 -46.73 -12.33
C GLU A 69 9.56 -46.42 -12.07
N ALA A 70 9.25 -45.34 -11.35
CA ALA A 70 7.87 -44.94 -11.07
C ALA A 70 7.07 -44.68 -12.35
N ILE A 71 7.66 -43.97 -13.32
CA ILE A 71 7.04 -43.75 -14.64
C ILE A 71 6.90 -45.06 -15.43
N GLN A 72 7.89 -45.96 -15.39
CA GLN A 72 7.82 -47.25 -16.08
C GLN A 72 6.81 -48.23 -15.45
N ALA A 73 6.62 -48.17 -14.14
CA ALA A 73 5.61 -48.93 -13.43
C ALA A 73 4.19 -48.43 -13.71
N ALA A 74 4.01 -47.10 -13.79
CA ALA A 74 2.74 -46.47 -14.19
C ALA A 74 2.36 -46.85 -15.63
N ASN A 75 3.24 -46.56 -16.59
CA ASN A 75 3.05 -46.89 -18.02
C ASN A 75 2.69 -48.36 -18.30
N SER A 76 3.14 -49.28 -17.45
CA SER A 76 2.93 -50.73 -17.60
C SER A 76 1.88 -51.32 -16.65
N ASN A 77 1.34 -50.50 -15.73
CA ASN A 77 0.46 -50.93 -14.63
C ASN A 77 0.98 -52.19 -13.90
N SER A 78 2.30 -52.30 -13.78
CA SER A 78 3.05 -53.49 -13.36
C SER A 78 4.27 -53.07 -12.56
N ALA A 79 4.69 -53.86 -11.58
CA ALA A 79 5.87 -53.52 -10.77
C ALA A 79 7.12 -53.51 -11.66
N PHE A 80 7.93 -52.45 -11.54
CA PHE A 80 9.12 -52.24 -12.34
C PHE A 80 10.25 -51.70 -11.47
N GLY A 81 11.42 -52.36 -11.49
CA GLY A 81 12.50 -52.02 -10.57
C GLY A 81 12.05 -52.24 -9.12
N ASP A 82 12.25 -51.25 -8.25
CA ASP A 82 11.64 -51.22 -6.90
C ASP A 82 10.28 -50.52 -6.82
N ALA A 83 9.77 -49.93 -7.92
CA ALA A 83 8.44 -49.34 -7.97
C ALA A 83 7.32 -50.40 -8.02
N SER A 84 6.28 -50.21 -7.19
CA SER A 84 5.09 -51.06 -7.15
C SER A 84 4.24 -50.97 -8.42
N ALA A 85 3.36 -51.93 -8.68
CA ALA A 85 2.46 -51.88 -9.83
C ALA A 85 1.44 -50.71 -9.76
N GLY A 86 1.23 -50.04 -10.90
CA GLY A 86 0.29 -48.92 -11.07
C GLY A 86 -1.20 -49.25 -11.06
N SER A 87 -2.01 -48.20 -11.15
CA SER A 87 -3.48 -48.23 -11.10
C SER A 87 -4.11 -48.76 -12.38
N GLY A 88 -4.13 -50.09 -12.53
CA GLY A 88 -4.63 -50.86 -13.68
C GLY A 88 -5.47 -50.16 -14.77
N SER A 89 -4.78 -49.58 -15.76
CA SER A 89 -5.21 -49.10 -17.09
C SER A 89 -6.45 -48.19 -17.13
N GLY A 90 -6.22 -46.91 -17.43
CA GLY A 90 -7.26 -45.88 -17.45
C GLY A 90 -7.65 -45.40 -16.05
N ALA A 91 -6.72 -45.46 -15.09
CA ALA A 91 -6.83 -44.77 -13.82
C ALA A 91 -5.52 -44.01 -13.55
N LEU A 92 -5.66 -42.75 -13.15
CA LEU A 92 -4.58 -41.79 -12.97
C LEU A 92 -3.59 -42.22 -11.88
N ASP A 93 -2.35 -42.51 -12.27
CA ASP A 93 -1.25 -42.76 -11.35
C ASP A 93 -0.61 -41.44 -10.89
N THR A 94 -0.22 -41.34 -9.62
CA THR A 94 0.37 -40.11 -9.04
C THR A 94 1.80 -40.35 -8.58
N ILE A 95 2.74 -39.51 -9.01
CA ILE A 95 4.14 -39.53 -8.58
C ILE A 95 4.41 -38.30 -7.72
N THR A 96 5.08 -38.52 -6.58
CA THR A 96 5.53 -37.50 -5.63
C THR A 96 6.98 -37.76 -5.23
N PHE A 97 7.62 -36.81 -4.53
CA PHE A 97 9.02 -36.92 -4.09
C PHE A 97 9.11 -36.94 -2.55
N HIS A 98 10.02 -37.76 -2.00
CA HIS A 98 10.22 -37.85 -0.56
C HIS A 98 10.90 -36.58 -0.01
N PRO A 99 10.40 -35.95 1.07
CA PRO A 99 10.96 -34.71 1.60
C PRO A 99 12.47 -34.79 1.95
N ASP A 100 12.97 -35.97 2.34
CA ASP A 100 14.37 -36.16 2.69
C ASP A 100 15.36 -35.80 1.57
N LEU A 101 14.91 -35.85 0.31
CA LEU A 101 15.71 -35.45 -0.87
C LEU A 101 16.13 -33.97 -0.85
N PHE A 102 15.40 -33.12 -0.12
CA PHE A 102 15.56 -31.66 -0.13
C PHE A 102 16.06 -31.08 1.20
N LEU A 103 16.40 -31.94 2.18
CA LEU A 103 16.84 -31.52 3.53
C LEU A 103 18.15 -30.72 3.56
N VAL A 104 18.93 -30.75 2.48
CA VAL A 104 20.21 -30.03 2.33
C VAL A 104 20.13 -28.86 1.34
N GLY A 105 18.93 -28.55 0.83
CA GLY A 105 18.69 -27.54 -0.21
C GLY A 105 18.07 -28.12 -1.48
N PRO A 106 18.02 -27.33 -2.57
CA PRO A 106 17.52 -27.77 -3.87
C PRO A 106 18.29 -28.97 -4.43
N ALA A 107 17.60 -29.83 -5.18
CA ALA A 107 18.15 -31.06 -5.73
C ALA A 107 17.93 -31.17 -7.25
N THR A 108 18.83 -31.90 -7.91
CA THR A 108 18.78 -32.17 -9.35
C THR A 108 18.77 -33.67 -9.59
N ILE A 109 17.82 -34.14 -10.39
CA ILE A 109 17.86 -35.47 -11.02
C ILE A 109 18.48 -35.27 -12.39
N VAL A 110 19.69 -35.79 -12.59
CA VAL A 110 20.37 -35.80 -13.88
C VAL A 110 19.92 -37.04 -14.64
N LEU A 111 19.38 -36.87 -15.84
CA LEU A 111 18.77 -37.95 -16.61
C LEU A 111 19.78 -38.64 -17.55
N ASP A 112 19.80 -39.96 -17.49
CA ASP A 112 20.50 -40.87 -18.42
C ASP A 112 19.72 -41.06 -19.75
N GLY A 113 18.50 -40.50 -19.86
CA GLY A 113 17.75 -40.43 -21.11
C GLY A 113 16.31 -39.93 -20.98
N GLN A 114 15.56 -39.99 -22.08
CA GLN A 114 14.16 -39.55 -22.12
C GLN A 114 13.25 -40.36 -21.19
N LEU A 115 12.29 -39.68 -20.55
CA LEU A 115 11.19 -40.28 -19.80
C LEU A 115 9.95 -40.32 -20.71
N ASN A 116 9.45 -41.52 -21.02
CA ASN A 116 8.24 -41.71 -21.82
C ASN A 116 7.01 -41.76 -20.91
N ILE A 117 5.90 -41.16 -21.31
CA ILE A 117 4.61 -41.22 -20.62
C ILE A 117 3.58 -41.77 -21.63
N THR A 118 2.94 -42.89 -21.30
CA THR A 118 2.06 -43.66 -22.21
C THR A 118 0.77 -44.17 -21.54
N ASP A 119 0.56 -43.88 -20.26
CA ASP A 119 -0.73 -44.02 -19.56
C ASP A 119 -0.89 -42.83 -18.58
N ASP A 120 -2.11 -42.61 -18.08
CA ASP A 120 -2.49 -41.37 -17.38
C ASP A 120 -1.64 -41.09 -16.13
N LEU A 121 -1.03 -39.89 -16.06
CA LEU A 121 0.00 -39.56 -15.07
C LEU A 121 -0.16 -38.17 -14.44
N ASN A 122 -0.03 -38.09 -13.11
CA ASN A 122 0.04 -36.85 -12.34
C ASN A 122 1.38 -36.77 -11.58
N LEU A 123 2.35 -36.02 -12.11
CA LEU A 123 3.68 -35.83 -11.52
C LEU A 123 3.73 -34.52 -10.72
N ILE A 124 3.75 -34.64 -9.38
CA ILE A 124 3.77 -33.51 -8.45
C ILE A 124 5.18 -33.32 -7.89
N GLY A 125 5.87 -32.28 -8.36
CA GLY A 125 7.14 -31.80 -7.79
C GLY A 125 6.96 -30.95 -6.53
N PRO A 126 8.05 -30.70 -5.77
CA PRO A 126 8.04 -29.94 -4.51
C PRO A 126 8.03 -28.40 -4.66
N GLY A 127 8.18 -27.89 -5.88
CA GLY A 127 8.38 -26.47 -6.22
C GLY A 127 9.59 -26.29 -7.16
N THR A 128 9.51 -25.36 -8.12
CA THR A 128 10.54 -25.22 -9.18
C THR A 128 11.93 -24.84 -8.64
N SER A 129 11.96 -24.15 -7.50
CA SER A 129 13.16 -23.78 -6.75
C SER A 129 13.78 -24.92 -5.94
N LEU A 130 13.11 -26.08 -5.83
CA LEU A 130 13.55 -27.24 -5.04
C LEU A 130 13.93 -28.46 -5.88
N LEU A 131 13.27 -28.71 -7.01
CA LEU A 131 13.58 -29.83 -7.90
C LEU A 131 13.87 -29.37 -9.33
N THR A 132 15.01 -29.80 -9.86
CA THR A 132 15.36 -29.72 -11.29
C THR A 132 15.49 -31.11 -11.89
N LEU A 133 14.88 -31.32 -13.06
CA LEU A 133 15.14 -32.42 -13.97
C LEU A 133 16.07 -31.91 -15.07
N ASP A 134 17.28 -32.45 -15.15
CA ASP A 134 18.33 -32.02 -16.10
C ASP A 134 18.68 -33.15 -17.06
N ALA A 135 18.36 -32.99 -18.35
CA ALA A 135 18.70 -33.97 -19.39
C ALA A 135 20.16 -33.86 -19.90
N ASN A 136 20.98 -32.97 -19.33
CA ASN A 136 22.44 -32.94 -19.45
C ASN A 136 22.94 -32.93 -20.92
N SER A 137 22.18 -32.27 -21.80
CA SER A 137 22.37 -32.23 -23.26
C SER A 137 22.38 -33.59 -23.98
N ASN A 138 21.89 -34.66 -23.35
CA ASN A 138 21.93 -36.02 -23.90
C ASN A 138 20.61 -36.46 -24.55
N SER A 139 19.47 -35.98 -24.05
CA SER A 139 18.14 -36.38 -24.50
C SER A 139 17.12 -35.26 -24.40
N ARG A 140 15.88 -35.56 -24.80
CA ARG A 140 14.70 -34.81 -24.34
C ARG A 140 14.37 -35.22 -22.91
N ILE A 141 13.68 -34.38 -22.15
CA ILE A 141 13.22 -34.71 -20.80
C ILE A 141 12.01 -35.66 -20.88
N PHE A 142 10.88 -35.19 -21.43
CA PHE A 142 9.63 -35.95 -21.49
C PHE A 142 9.12 -36.21 -22.91
N TYR A 143 8.49 -37.37 -23.12
CA TYR A 143 7.68 -37.67 -24.29
C TYR A 143 6.33 -38.26 -23.86
N ALA A 144 5.28 -37.44 -23.89
CA ALA A 144 3.91 -37.88 -23.70
C ALA A 144 3.34 -38.36 -25.04
N ASN A 145 2.87 -39.61 -25.10
CA ASN A 145 2.49 -40.26 -26.34
C ASN A 145 1.09 -40.89 -26.24
N GLY A 146 0.07 -40.09 -26.54
CA GLY A 146 -1.34 -40.51 -26.59
C GLY A 146 -1.66 -41.44 -27.75
N LEU A 147 -0.85 -41.46 -28.82
CA LEU A 147 -1.00 -42.41 -29.95
C LEU A 147 -0.83 -43.88 -29.53
N LEU A 148 -0.25 -44.15 -28.35
CA LEU A 148 -0.08 -45.50 -27.81
C LEU A 148 -1.17 -45.93 -26.82
N GLN A 149 -2.01 -45.02 -26.32
CA GLN A 149 -3.03 -45.36 -25.33
C GLN A 149 -4.24 -46.03 -26.00
N THR A 150 -4.68 -47.18 -25.47
CA THR A 150 -5.76 -47.98 -26.10
C THR A 150 -7.15 -47.72 -25.53
N ASN A 151 -7.27 -46.94 -24.44
CA ASN A 151 -8.46 -46.88 -23.59
C ASN A 151 -9.01 -45.46 -23.34
N GLY A 152 -8.48 -44.42 -24.01
CA GLY A 152 -8.93 -43.05 -23.76
C GLY A 152 -8.17 -41.99 -24.56
N THR A 153 -8.10 -40.80 -23.97
CA THR A 153 -7.22 -39.70 -24.34
C THR A 153 -6.20 -39.59 -23.21
N LEU A 154 -4.90 -39.57 -23.52
CA LEU A 154 -3.86 -39.57 -22.49
C LEU A 154 -3.91 -38.29 -21.66
N GLU A 155 -4.23 -38.39 -20.37
CA GLU A 155 -4.27 -37.26 -19.45
C GLU A 155 -2.97 -37.19 -18.63
N THR A 156 -2.14 -36.18 -18.91
CA THR A 156 -0.87 -35.94 -18.20
C THR A 156 -0.88 -34.59 -17.50
N THR A 157 -0.60 -34.58 -16.20
CA THR A 157 -0.32 -33.36 -15.41
C THR A 157 1.12 -33.41 -14.88
N ILE A 158 1.86 -32.31 -15.04
CA ILE A 158 3.18 -32.11 -14.43
C ILE A 158 3.16 -30.78 -13.67
N SER A 159 3.64 -30.77 -12.43
CA SER A 159 3.68 -29.57 -11.60
C SER A 159 4.92 -29.42 -10.72
N GLY A 160 5.19 -28.18 -10.29
CA GLY A 160 6.11 -27.88 -9.19
C GLY A 160 7.57 -28.31 -9.42
N LEU A 161 8.11 -28.19 -10.63
CA LEU A 161 9.50 -28.56 -10.93
C LEU A 161 10.12 -27.74 -12.08
N THR A 162 11.45 -27.70 -12.11
CA THR A 162 12.25 -27.14 -13.21
C THR A 162 12.67 -28.24 -14.20
N MET A 163 12.68 -27.92 -15.49
CA MET A 163 13.02 -28.79 -16.61
C MET A 163 14.07 -28.11 -17.50
N THR A 164 15.28 -28.66 -17.54
CA THR A 164 16.43 -28.05 -18.23
C THR A 164 17.36 -29.06 -18.90
N GLY A 165 18.36 -28.56 -19.64
CA GLY A 165 19.40 -29.35 -20.30
C GLY A 165 18.89 -30.26 -21.43
N GLY A 166 17.64 -30.16 -21.84
CA GLY A 166 17.06 -30.95 -22.91
C GLY A 166 17.66 -30.60 -24.27
N ALA A 167 18.13 -31.60 -25.02
CA ALA A 167 18.72 -31.42 -26.35
C ALA A 167 18.35 -32.58 -27.30
N GLN A 168 17.57 -32.29 -28.36
CA GLN A 168 17.18 -33.26 -29.39
C GLN A 168 17.03 -32.64 -30.79
N SER A 169 16.64 -33.44 -31.80
CA SER A 169 16.27 -32.88 -33.09
C SER A 169 14.99 -32.05 -33.04
N THR A 170 14.02 -32.44 -32.21
CA THR A 170 12.75 -31.72 -32.02
C THR A 170 12.37 -31.83 -30.55
N ALA A 171 11.85 -30.75 -29.95
CA ALA A 171 11.57 -30.62 -28.52
C ALA A 171 12.77 -30.98 -27.63
N GLY A 172 13.47 -29.95 -27.13
CA GLY A 172 14.46 -30.13 -26.08
C GLY A 172 13.81 -30.59 -24.77
N ALA A 173 12.74 -29.92 -24.31
CA ALA A 173 12.09 -30.28 -23.04
C ALA A 173 11.02 -31.37 -23.19
N ILE A 174 9.93 -31.09 -23.90
CA ILE A 174 8.72 -31.95 -23.92
C ILE A 174 8.18 -32.10 -25.34
N TRP A 175 7.91 -33.33 -25.76
CA TRP A 175 7.10 -33.64 -26.94
C TRP A 175 5.80 -34.27 -26.46
N GLN A 176 4.68 -33.78 -26.99
CA GLN A 176 3.34 -34.35 -26.84
C GLN A 176 2.84 -34.83 -28.21
N ASP A 177 2.49 -36.11 -28.35
CA ASP A 177 1.69 -36.62 -29.47
C ASP A 177 0.27 -36.90 -28.95
N GLU A 178 -0.74 -36.22 -29.51
CA GLU A 178 -2.15 -36.31 -29.07
C GLU A 178 -2.33 -36.04 -27.55
N GLY A 179 -3.47 -36.45 -26.97
CA GLY A 179 -3.71 -36.37 -25.53
C GLY A 179 -3.94 -34.95 -24.98
N THR A 180 -3.96 -34.85 -23.66
CA THR A 180 -4.01 -33.60 -22.89
C THR A 180 -2.77 -33.53 -22.00
N LEU A 181 -1.98 -32.45 -22.16
CA LEU A 181 -0.86 -32.15 -21.28
C LEU A 181 -1.15 -30.87 -20.51
N THR A 182 -1.16 -30.95 -19.18
CA THR A 182 -1.36 -29.81 -18.29
C THR A 182 -0.07 -29.55 -17.49
N LEU A 183 0.45 -28.34 -17.60
CA LEU A 183 1.66 -27.87 -16.92
C LEU A 183 1.28 -26.79 -15.91
N ASN A 184 1.47 -27.06 -14.62
CA ASN A 184 1.09 -26.15 -13.53
C ASN A 184 2.31 -25.78 -12.69
N GLU A 185 2.65 -24.49 -12.57
CA GLU A 185 3.71 -24.05 -11.65
C GLU A 185 5.07 -24.73 -11.96
N VAL A 186 5.41 -24.85 -13.26
CA VAL A 186 6.69 -25.40 -13.74
C VAL A 186 7.59 -24.34 -14.37
N ARG A 187 8.90 -24.59 -14.41
CA ARG A 187 9.87 -23.82 -15.21
C ARG A 187 10.48 -24.69 -16.29
N ILE A 188 10.37 -24.30 -17.56
CA ILE A 188 11.04 -24.98 -18.69
C ILE A 188 12.10 -24.02 -19.22
N THR A 189 13.37 -24.30 -18.93
CA THR A 189 14.46 -23.32 -19.09
C THR A 189 15.69 -23.90 -19.79
N GLY A 190 16.26 -23.16 -20.74
CA GLY A 190 17.57 -23.47 -21.35
C GLY A 190 17.63 -24.75 -22.20
N ASN A 191 16.49 -25.22 -22.73
CA ASN A 191 16.42 -26.41 -23.58
C ASN A 191 16.63 -26.06 -25.07
N ALA A 192 17.13 -26.99 -25.87
CA ALA A 192 17.58 -26.76 -27.25
C ALA A 192 17.06 -27.81 -28.25
N ALA A 193 16.83 -27.42 -29.51
CA ALA A 193 16.58 -28.36 -30.60
C ALA A 193 17.27 -28.01 -31.93
N SER A 194 17.63 -29.04 -32.72
CA SER A 194 18.27 -28.84 -34.02
C SER A 194 17.30 -28.55 -35.17
N ASN A 195 16.02 -28.95 -35.02
CA ASN A 195 14.97 -28.76 -36.01
C ASN A 195 13.85 -27.92 -35.39
N ASP A 196 12.91 -28.46 -34.60
CA ASP A 196 11.72 -27.70 -34.18
C ASP A 196 11.46 -27.76 -32.67
N SER A 197 11.07 -26.63 -32.10
CA SER A 197 10.89 -26.33 -30.67
C SER A 197 12.06 -26.60 -29.71
N GLY A 198 12.52 -25.56 -29.02
CA GLY A 198 13.48 -25.69 -27.93
C GLY A 198 12.84 -26.25 -26.66
N GLY A 199 11.70 -25.70 -26.24
CA GLY A 199 10.92 -26.17 -25.10
C GLY A 199 9.92 -27.28 -25.45
N ILE A 200 8.67 -26.89 -25.73
CA ILE A 200 7.51 -27.78 -25.88
C ILE A 200 7.08 -27.91 -27.36
N PHE A 201 7.01 -29.14 -27.87
CA PHE A 201 6.36 -29.46 -29.14
C PHE A 201 5.04 -30.20 -28.87
N ASN A 202 3.90 -29.53 -29.09
CA ASN A 202 2.58 -30.17 -29.10
C ASN A 202 2.22 -30.57 -30.53
N ASN A 203 1.99 -31.87 -30.76
CA ASN A 203 1.68 -32.46 -32.04
C ASN A 203 0.26 -33.05 -31.99
N GLY A 204 -0.73 -32.29 -32.47
CA GLY A 204 -2.14 -32.71 -32.53
C GLY A 204 -2.96 -32.64 -31.24
N GLY A 205 -2.32 -32.64 -30.06
CA GLY A 205 -2.98 -32.69 -28.75
C GLY A 205 -3.44 -31.35 -28.17
N THR A 206 -3.93 -31.38 -26.93
CA THR A 206 -4.31 -30.18 -26.14
C THR A 206 -3.23 -29.87 -25.11
N LEU A 207 -2.77 -28.62 -25.04
CA LEU A 207 -1.71 -28.16 -24.13
C LEU A 207 -2.22 -27.03 -23.20
N ASN A 208 -2.33 -27.28 -21.91
CA ASN A 208 -2.72 -26.30 -20.89
C ASN A 208 -1.48 -25.87 -20.09
N ILE A 209 -1.26 -24.57 -19.93
CA ILE A 209 -0.08 -24.02 -19.22
C ILE A 209 -0.55 -22.96 -18.23
N ASN A 210 -0.38 -23.23 -16.93
CA ASN A 210 -0.86 -22.38 -15.83
C ASN A 210 0.30 -22.01 -14.88
N ARG A 211 0.39 -20.75 -14.45
CA ARG A 211 1.39 -20.27 -13.46
C ARG A 211 2.84 -20.64 -13.76
N SER A 212 3.18 -20.80 -15.04
CA SER A 212 4.43 -21.44 -15.47
C SER A 212 5.34 -20.47 -16.22
N THR A 213 6.64 -20.75 -16.20
CA THR A 213 7.65 -19.95 -16.91
C THR A 213 8.37 -20.80 -17.95
N ILE A 214 8.40 -20.32 -19.19
CA ILE A 214 9.07 -20.98 -20.31
C ILE A 214 10.09 -19.98 -20.87
N ASP A 215 11.37 -20.23 -20.63
CA ASP A 215 12.41 -19.22 -20.82
C ASP A 215 13.74 -19.71 -21.40
N GLY A 216 14.40 -18.85 -22.19
CA GLY A 216 15.74 -19.13 -22.70
C GLY A 216 15.88 -20.39 -23.58
N ASN A 217 14.77 -20.99 -24.01
CA ASN A 217 14.78 -22.19 -24.86
C ASN A 217 15.07 -21.80 -26.32
N SER A 218 15.75 -22.68 -27.08
CA SER A 218 16.34 -22.33 -28.37
C SER A 218 16.14 -23.37 -29.48
N THR A 219 15.97 -22.95 -30.74
CA THR A 219 15.89 -23.87 -31.89
C THR A 219 16.34 -23.26 -33.22
N PHE A 220 16.86 -24.09 -34.13
CA PHE A 220 17.20 -23.68 -35.51
C PHE A 220 16.01 -23.70 -36.50
N GLY A 221 14.85 -24.21 -36.10
CA GLY A 221 13.58 -24.08 -36.83
C GLY A 221 12.65 -23.10 -36.12
N SER A 222 11.45 -23.54 -35.75
CA SER A 222 10.44 -22.66 -35.15
C SER A 222 9.98 -23.07 -33.75
N GLY A 223 9.49 -22.09 -32.98
CA GLY A 223 8.84 -22.26 -31.68
C GLY A 223 9.81 -22.39 -30.52
N GLY A 224 10.68 -21.38 -30.33
CA GLY A 224 11.79 -21.42 -29.38
C GLY A 224 11.36 -21.92 -27.99
N GLY A 225 10.32 -21.30 -27.42
CA GLY A 225 9.65 -21.79 -26.21
C GLY A 225 8.64 -22.90 -26.52
N ILE A 226 7.67 -22.63 -27.39
CA ILE A 226 6.55 -23.53 -27.71
C ILE A 226 6.35 -23.62 -29.22
N ARG A 227 6.05 -24.82 -29.74
CA ARG A 227 5.39 -25.01 -31.04
C ARG A 227 4.14 -25.87 -30.91
N ILE A 228 3.09 -25.44 -31.59
CA ILE A 228 1.84 -26.19 -31.80
C ILE A 228 1.81 -26.62 -33.27
N ALA A 229 1.68 -27.92 -33.50
CA ALA A 229 1.67 -28.54 -34.82
C ALA A 229 0.35 -29.26 -35.10
N ASP A 230 0.07 -29.43 -36.40
CA ASP A 230 -1.12 -30.06 -36.96
C ASP A 230 -2.44 -29.54 -36.34
N SER A 231 -3.33 -30.41 -35.87
CA SER A 231 -4.63 -30.02 -35.31
C SER A 231 -4.59 -29.59 -33.84
N GLY A 232 -3.40 -29.44 -33.25
CA GLY A 232 -3.25 -29.17 -31.82
C GLY A 232 -3.81 -27.81 -31.38
N THR A 233 -3.99 -27.69 -30.07
CA THR A 233 -4.47 -26.48 -29.38
C THR A 233 -3.61 -26.14 -28.16
N ALA A 234 -3.63 -24.89 -27.72
CA ALA A 234 -3.11 -24.53 -26.40
C ALA A 234 -3.87 -23.41 -25.71
N THR A 235 -3.95 -23.51 -24.37
CA THR A 235 -4.46 -22.47 -23.48
C THR A 235 -3.37 -22.11 -22.47
N ILE A 236 -3.01 -20.83 -22.38
CA ILE A 236 -1.89 -20.34 -21.58
C ILE A 236 -2.39 -19.26 -20.63
N VAL A 237 -2.22 -19.45 -19.32
CA VAL A 237 -2.88 -18.67 -18.26
C VAL A 237 -1.90 -18.31 -17.16
N ASN A 238 -1.92 -17.07 -16.64
CA ASN A 238 -1.04 -16.65 -15.54
C ASN A 238 0.44 -17.02 -15.78
N SER A 239 0.95 -16.91 -17.01
CA SER A 239 2.25 -17.53 -17.36
C SER A 239 3.20 -16.57 -18.07
N THR A 240 4.50 -16.80 -17.91
CA THR A 240 5.57 -15.96 -18.45
C THR A 240 6.37 -16.72 -19.51
N ILE A 241 6.41 -16.21 -20.74
CA ILE A 241 7.20 -16.79 -21.84
C ILE A 241 8.25 -15.75 -22.24
N SER A 242 9.51 -15.98 -21.85
CA SER A 242 10.53 -14.92 -21.88
C SER A 242 11.88 -15.35 -22.47
N GLY A 243 12.45 -14.51 -23.35
CA GLY A 243 13.82 -14.68 -23.85
C GLY A 243 14.08 -15.94 -24.69
N ASN A 244 13.04 -16.64 -25.17
CA ASN A 244 13.19 -17.82 -26.02
C ASN A 244 13.57 -17.43 -27.47
N SER A 245 14.24 -18.32 -28.20
CA SER A 245 14.77 -18.01 -29.53
C SER A 245 14.53 -19.10 -30.59
N ALA A 246 14.11 -18.67 -31.79
CA ALA A 246 13.97 -19.52 -32.97
C ALA A 246 14.69 -18.88 -34.16
N ALA A 247 15.42 -19.65 -34.96
CA ALA A 247 15.98 -19.13 -36.21
C ALA A 247 14.91 -18.89 -37.29
N THR A 248 13.78 -19.61 -37.27
CA THR A 248 12.78 -19.57 -38.37
C THR A 248 11.51 -18.79 -38.03
N PHE A 249 10.63 -19.25 -37.12
CA PHE A 249 9.40 -18.52 -36.73
C PHE A 249 9.07 -18.75 -35.25
N GLY A 250 8.28 -17.86 -34.63
CA GLY A 250 7.81 -18.05 -33.25
C GLY A 250 8.94 -18.16 -32.24
N GLY A 251 9.52 -17.04 -31.82
CA GLY A 251 10.60 -17.04 -30.82
C GLY A 251 10.07 -17.57 -29.48
N GLY A 252 8.95 -17.00 -29.01
CA GLY A 252 8.18 -17.52 -27.89
C GLY A 252 7.31 -18.69 -28.34
N ILE A 253 6.35 -18.43 -29.24
CA ILE A 253 5.34 -19.40 -29.68
C ILE A 253 5.25 -19.46 -31.21
N ASP A 254 5.37 -20.65 -31.79
CA ASP A 254 4.92 -20.96 -33.16
C ASP A 254 3.60 -21.76 -33.12
N ALA A 255 2.48 -21.09 -33.35
CA ALA A 255 1.16 -21.70 -33.50
C ALA A 255 0.85 -22.16 -34.93
N GLY A 256 1.77 -22.03 -35.89
CA GLY A 256 1.73 -22.71 -37.19
C GLY A 256 0.43 -22.54 -37.99
N LEU A 257 -0.37 -23.62 -38.02
CA LEU A 257 -1.73 -23.72 -38.57
C LEU A 257 -2.71 -24.34 -37.54
N ALA A 258 -2.41 -24.20 -36.25
CA ALA A 258 -3.17 -24.75 -35.14
C ALA A 258 -4.64 -24.31 -35.16
N GLN A 259 -5.52 -25.12 -34.56
CA GLN A 259 -6.96 -24.83 -34.50
C GLN A 259 -7.26 -23.66 -33.55
N SER A 260 -6.52 -23.54 -32.46
CA SER A 260 -6.70 -22.51 -31.43
C SER A 260 -5.44 -22.35 -30.58
N LEU A 261 -5.04 -21.10 -30.35
CA LEU A 261 -4.16 -20.69 -29.26
C LEU A 261 -4.90 -19.58 -28.51
N THR A 262 -5.13 -19.77 -27.21
CA THR A 262 -5.69 -18.74 -26.32
C THR A 262 -4.67 -18.41 -25.25
N VAL A 263 -4.44 -17.12 -25.01
CA VAL A 263 -3.56 -16.62 -23.94
C VAL A 263 -4.31 -15.63 -23.06
N VAL A 264 -4.24 -15.85 -21.75
CA VAL A 264 -5.03 -15.13 -20.73
C VAL A 264 -4.10 -14.67 -19.60
N ASN A 265 -4.22 -13.42 -19.16
CA ASN A 265 -3.52 -12.88 -17.97
C ASN A 265 -2.04 -13.32 -17.93
N SER A 266 -1.28 -13.07 -19.00
CA SER A 266 0.06 -13.65 -19.21
C SER A 266 1.04 -12.65 -19.84
N THR A 267 2.33 -12.96 -19.82
CA THR A 267 3.40 -12.06 -20.27
C THR A 267 4.34 -12.75 -21.27
N ILE A 268 4.43 -12.21 -22.48
CA ILE A 268 5.25 -12.73 -23.59
C ILE A 268 6.21 -11.63 -24.03
N THR A 269 7.48 -11.71 -23.61
CA THR A 269 8.48 -10.63 -23.80
C THR A 269 9.90 -11.13 -24.08
N GLY A 270 10.77 -10.31 -24.66
CA GLY A 270 12.18 -10.63 -24.92
C GLY A 270 12.43 -11.75 -25.93
N ASN A 271 11.39 -12.42 -26.44
CA ASN A 271 11.53 -13.58 -27.33
C ASN A 271 11.94 -13.16 -28.76
N ARG A 272 12.55 -14.09 -29.51
CA ARG A 272 13.37 -13.74 -30.67
C ARG A 272 13.26 -14.68 -31.87
N THR A 273 12.96 -14.15 -33.05
CA THR A 273 13.09 -14.86 -34.35
C THR A 273 14.31 -14.41 -35.16
N ASP A 274 14.80 -15.25 -36.07
CA ASP A 274 15.96 -14.96 -36.94
C ASP A 274 17.21 -14.56 -36.13
N SER A 275 17.59 -15.43 -35.20
CA SER A 275 18.77 -15.22 -34.34
C SER A 275 20.11 -15.58 -35.00
N ASN A 276 20.10 -16.08 -36.24
CA ASN A 276 21.26 -16.71 -36.89
C ASN A 276 21.83 -15.95 -38.10
N ASP A 277 21.03 -15.20 -38.89
CA ASP A 277 21.57 -14.40 -40.01
C ASP A 277 21.00 -12.97 -40.15
N GLY A 278 19.82 -12.68 -39.61
CA GLY A 278 19.26 -11.34 -39.54
C GLY A 278 18.78 -10.78 -40.88
N GLY A 279 18.64 -11.63 -41.91
CA GLY A 279 18.20 -11.26 -43.25
C GLY A 279 16.95 -12.01 -43.73
N GLY A 280 16.31 -12.81 -42.88
CA GLY A 280 15.21 -13.69 -43.25
C GLY A 280 13.87 -12.98 -43.48
N SER A 281 12.94 -13.66 -44.17
CA SER A 281 11.52 -13.31 -44.19
C SER A 281 10.79 -13.89 -42.96
N ASN A 282 11.45 -13.77 -41.81
CA ASN A 282 11.27 -14.62 -40.64
C ASN A 282 10.81 -13.77 -39.45
N ALA A 283 9.78 -14.24 -38.75
CA ALA A 283 8.90 -13.35 -37.99
C ALA A 283 8.07 -14.05 -36.90
N GLY A 284 7.50 -13.22 -36.02
CA GLY A 284 6.82 -13.58 -34.78
C GLY A 284 7.84 -13.84 -33.67
N GLY A 285 8.56 -12.79 -33.26
CA GLY A 285 9.47 -12.84 -32.13
C GLY A 285 8.76 -13.35 -30.88
N GLY A 286 7.60 -12.77 -30.56
CA GLY A 286 6.69 -13.26 -29.52
C GLY A 286 5.90 -14.46 -30.03
N ILE A 287 4.91 -14.19 -30.88
CA ILE A 287 3.94 -15.18 -31.41
C ILE A 287 3.96 -15.17 -32.94
N ARG A 288 3.93 -16.36 -33.55
CA ARG A 288 3.59 -16.56 -34.97
C ARG A 288 2.39 -17.49 -35.09
N GLY A 289 1.39 -17.11 -35.89
CA GLY A 289 0.15 -17.90 -36.09
C GLY A 289 -1.11 -17.15 -35.67
N ALA A 290 -2.26 -17.84 -35.65
CA ALA A 290 -3.51 -17.28 -35.14
C ALA A 290 -3.57 -17.35 -33.61
N VAL A 291 -4.18 -16.35 -32.96
CA VAL A 291 -4.22 -16.27 -31.48
C VAL A 291 -5.42 -15.47 -30.97
N THR A 292 -6.01 -15.87 -29.85
CA THR A 292 -6.95 -15.07 -29.06
C THR A 292 -6.25 -14.60 -27.77
N LEU A 293 -6.37 -13.31 -27.44
CA LEU A 293 -5.66 -12.70 -26.32
C LEU A 293 -6.61 -12.01 -25.33
N PHE A 294 -6.41 -12.24 -24.04
CA PHE A 294 -7.13 -11.59 -22.95
C PHE A 294 -6.15 -11.16 -21.85
N ASN A 295 -6.24 -9.92 -21.37
CA ASN A 295 -5.44 -9.42 -20.23
C ASN A 295 -3.92 -9.69 -20.39
N THR A 296 -3.39 -9.70 -21.61
CA THR A 296 -2.06 -10.26 -21.93
C THR A 296 -1.10 -9.21 -22.50
N ILE A 297 0.16 -9.25 -22.03
CA ILE A 297 1.26 -8.46 -22.61
C ILE A 297 1.95 -9.30 -23.69
N VAL A 298 2.02 -8.77 -24.91
CA VAL A 298 2.91 -9.25 -25.99
C VAL A 298 3.74 -8.07 -26.48
N ALA A 299 4.82 -7.76 -25.76
CA ALA A 299 5.62 -6.56 -26.00
C ALA A 299 7.11 -6.83 -25.79
N GLY A 300 7.97 -6.09 -26.50
CA GLY A 300 9.42 -6.21 -26.37
C GLY A 300 9.99 -7.51 -26.95
N ASN A 301 9.33 -8.10 -27.96
CA ASN A 301 9.86 -9.24 -28.69
C ASN A 301 10.47 -8.80 -30.04
N PHE A 302 11.39 -9.59 -30.61
CA PHE A 302 12.28 -9.11 -31.70
C PHE A 302 12.42 -10.08 -32.88
N ARG A 303 12.80 -9.53 -34.05
CA ARG A 303 13.35 -10.29 -35.17
C ARG A 303 14.79 -9.86 -35.51
N GLY A 304 15.58 -10.76 -36.06
CA GLY A 304 17.00 -10.54 -36.36
C GLY A 304 17.86 -10.53 -35.10
N SER A 305 19.11 -10.12 -35.22
CA SER A 305 20.03 -9.86 -34.09
C SER A 305 19.99 -8.41 -33.55
N GLY A 306 19.14 -7.54 -34.10
CA GLY A 306 19.00 -6.12 -33.71
C GLY A 306 17.87 -5.82 -32.73
N THR A 307 17.35 -4.59 -32.74
CA THR A 307 16.22 -4.14 -31.89
C THR A 307 14.89 -4.06 -32.66
N VAL A 308 14.75 -4.81 -33.75
CA VAL A 308 13.58 -4.73 -34.63
C VAL A 308 12.40 -5.46 -34.01
N ALA A 309 11.45 -4.71 -33.46
CA ALA A 309 10.28 -5.23 -32.77
C ALA A 309 9.45 -6.17 -33.67
N ASN A 310 8.94 -7.26 -33.07
CA ASN A 310 8.11 -8.23 -33.74
C ASN A 310 7.29 -9.08 -32.76
N ASP A 311 6.20 -8.52 -32.27
CA ASP A 311 5.39 -9.13 -31.21
C ASP A 311 4.47 -10.24 -31.75
N ILE A 312 3.57 -9.94 -32.70
CA ILE A 312 2.66 -10.92 -33.31
C ILE A 312 2.80 -10.94 -34.84
N PHE A 313 3.10 -12.11 -35.39
CA PHE A 313 3.08 -12.37 -36.84
C PHE A 313 1.99 -13.38 -37.21
N GLY A 314 0.79 -12.87 -37.41
CA GLY A 314 -0.40 -13.64 -37.78
C GLY A 314 -1.66 -12.80 -37.64
N ALA A 315 -2.79 -13.46 -37.38
CA ALA A 315 -4.07 -12.80 -37.12
C ALA A 315 -4.47 -13.02 -35.66
N ALA A 316 -4.58 -11.94 -34.89
CA ALA A 316 -5.23 -11.96 -33.59
C ALA A 316 -6.76 -11.96 -33.78
N ASP A 317 -7.50 -12.68 -32.95
CA ASP A 317 -8.97 -12.66 -33.02
C ASP A 317 -9.52 -11.29 -32.62
N THR A 318 -10.54 -10.81 -33.36
CA THR A 318 -11.14 -9.49 -33.15
C THR A 318 -11.94 -9.33 -31.85
N GLY A 319 -12.21 -10.43 -31.14
CA GLY A 319 -12.77 -10.46 -29.79
C GLY A 319 -11.72 -10.35 -28.68
N SER A 320 -10.43 -10.40 -29.00
CA SER A 320 -9.34 -10.16 -28.04
C SER A 320 -9.51 -8.79 -27.37
N THR A 321 -9.36 -8.74 -26.05
CA THR A 321 -9.65 -7.53 -25.25
C THR A 321 -8.65 -7.33 -24.12
N ALA A 322 -8.40 -6.06 -23.78
CA ALA A 322 -7.48 -5.60 -22.75
C ALA A 322 -6.06 -6.21 -22.84
N ASN A 323 -5.40 -6.06 -23.99
CA ASN A 323 -4.02 -6.53 -24.18
C ASN A 323 -3.07 -5.37 -24.49
N ILE A 324 -1.80 -5.49 -24.06
CA ILE A 324 -0.73 -4.56 -24.45
C ILE A 324 0.13 -5.22 -25.53
N ILE A 325 0.12 -4.64 -26.73
CA ILE A 325 1.00 -5.06 -27.83
C ILE A 325 2.07 -3.99 -28.10
N GLY A 326 3.34 -4.40 -28.04
CA GLY A 326 4.49 -3.48 -28.07
C GLY A 326 4.64 -2.69 -29.36
N ASP A 327 4.62 -3.36 -30.52
CA ASP A 327 4.73 -2.74 -31.85
C ASP A 327 3.41 -2.73 -32.63
N ALA A 328 2.95 -1.53 -33.00
CA ALA A 328 1.75 -1.34 -33.81
C ALA A 328 1.86 -1.97 -35.22
N ASN A 329 3.07 -2.18 -35.74
CA ASN A 329 3.29 -2.81 -37.05
C ASN A 329 3.26 -4.36 -36.99
N SER A 330 3.28 -4.94 -35.79
CA SER A 330 3.14 -6.38 -35.54
C SER A 330 2.10 -6.67 -34.46
N ALA A 331 1.02 -5.89 -34.46
CA ALA A 331 -0.10 -6.02 -33.53
C ALA A 331 -1.10 -7.15 -33.85
N GLY A 332 -0.79 -8.05 -34.79
CA GLY A 332 -1.69 -9.12 -35.24
C GLY A 332 -3.01 -8.65 -35.90
N GLY A 333 -3.20 -7.34 -36.10
CA GLY A 333 -4.46 -6.74 -36.53
C GLY A 333 -5.28 -6.07 -35.42
N LEU A 334 -4.84 -6.14 -34.16
CA LEU A 334 -5.42 -5.37 -33.06
C LEU A 334 -5.13 -3.86 -33.22
N ALA A 335 -5.99 -3.02 -32.66
CA ALA A 335 -5.91 -1.56 -32.77
C ALA A 335 -6.09 -0.88 -31.42
N ASN A 336 -5.30 0.16 -31.18
CA ASN A 336 -5.29 0.91 -29.92
C ASN A 336 -6.68 1.49 -29.58
N GLY A 337 -7.15 1.28 -28.36
CA GLY A 337 -8.46 1.74 -27.88
C GLY A 337 -9.66 0.93 -28.41
N THR A 338 -9.43 -0.15 -29.18
CA THR A 338 -10.49 -1.09 -29.59
C THR A 338 -10.48 -2.28 -28.64
N ASN A 339 -11.62 -2.59 -28.01
CA ASN A 339 -11.74 -3.59 -26.93
C ASN A 339 -10.63 -3.44 -25.87
N MET A 340 -10.42 -2.21 -25.35
CA MET A 340 -9.41 -1.92 -24.30
C MET A 340 -7.95 -2.27 -24.66
N ASN A 341 -7.66 -2.73 -25.88
CA ASN A 341 -6.29 -3.07 -26.30
C ASN A 341 -5.43 -1.80 -26.44
N ILE A 342 -4.24 -1.82 -25.84
CA ILE A 342 -3.21 -0.79 -25.92
C ILE A 342 -2.18 -1.26 -26.96
N VAL A 343 -1.95 -0.48 -28.01
CA VAL A 343 -1.12 -0.91 -29.14
C VAL A 343 -0.10 0.16 -29.50
N GLY A 344 1.18 -0.14 -29.27
CA GLY A 344 2.28 0.82 -29.42
C GLY A 344 2.09 2.08 -28.55
N VAL A 345 2.49 3.22 -29.10
CA VAL A 345 2.25 4.55 -28.53
C VAL A 345 1.11 5.20 -29.33
N GLY A 346 -0.09 5.24 -28.74
CA GLY A 346 -1.28 5.82 -29.37
C GLY A 346 -1.71 5.16 -30.69
N GLY A 347 -1.46 3.86 -30.86
CA GLY A 347 -1.70 3.15 -32.12
C GLY A 347 -0.58 3.29 -33.16
N THR A 348 0.60 3.80 -32.77
CA THR A 348 1.73 4.01 -33.68
C THR A 348 3.07 3.55 -33.08
N GLY A 349 4.02 3.23 -33.95
CA GLY A 349 5.40 2.91 -33.56
C GLY A 349 5.52 1.72 -32.61
N VAL A 350 6.51 1.79 -31.73
CA VAL A 350 6.83 0.78 -30.71
C VAL A 350 6.79 1.45 -29.34
N ARG A 351 6.11 0.85 -28.38
CA ARG A 351 6.19 1.22 -26.95
C ARG A 351 7.45 0.63 -26.33
N ASP A 352 8.19 1.43 -25.57
CA ASP A 352 9.36 0.92 -24.84
C ASP A 352 8.90 -0.06 -23.76
N ILE A 353 9.48 -1.26 -23.75
CA ILE A 353 9.15 -2.34 -22.81
C ILE A 353 9.43 -1.94 -21.37
N ASN A 354 10.41 -1.05 -21.14
CA ASN A 354 10.77 -0.54 -19.82
C ASN A 354 9.73 0.46 -19.25
N THR A 355 8.70 0.82 -20.03
CA THR A 355 7.51 1.55 -19.55
C THR A 355 6.32 0.61 -19.30
N ILE A 356 6.56 -0.72 -19.26
CA ILE A 356 5.54 -1.74 -18.97
C ILE A 356 6.04 -2.72 -17.90
N LEU A 357 7.27 -3.20 -18.05
CA LEU A 357 7.86 -4.29 -17.25
C LEU A 357 9.29 -3.97 -16.81
N ASP A 358 9.66 -4.49 -15.64
CA ASP A 358 11.08 -4.78 -15.41
C ASP A 358 11.50 -5.91 -16.36
N THR A 359 12.52 -5.65 -17.18
CA THR A 359 13.00 -6.60 -18.19
C THR A 359 13.87 -7.72 -17.60
N VAL A 360 14.17 -7.68 -16.30
CA VAL A 360 14.77 -8.80 -15.55
C VAL A 360 13.72 -9.89 -15.29
N LEU A 361 14.05 -11.14 -15.65
CA LEU A 361 13.24 -12.32 -15.33
C LEU A 361 13.75 -12.94 -14.03
N GLU A 362 13.06 -12.71 -12.90
CA GLU A 362 13.52 -13.16 -11.59
C GLU A 362 12.40 -13.58 -10.62
N ASN A 363 12.81 -14.01 -9.42
CA ASN A 363 11.90 -14.53 -8.41
C ASN A 363 11.20 -13.40 -7.63
N ASN A 364 10.15 -12.85 -8.23
CA ASN A 364 9.29 -11.83 -7.62
C ASN A 364 8.32 -12.40 -6.56
N GLY A 365 8.75 -13.40 -5.79
CA GLY A 365 7.98 -14.02 -4.69
C GLY A 365 7.07 -15.20 -5.06
N GLY A 366 7.03 -15.60 -6.33
CA GLY A 366 6.20 -16.70 -6.83
C GLY A 366 6.87 -18.09 -6.81
N GLN A 367 6.10 -19.14 -7.15
CA GLN A 367 6.67 -20.46 -7.42
C GLN A 367 7.50 -20.53 -8.72
N THR A 368 7.31 -19.57 -9.63
CA THR A 368 7.95 -19.49 -10.94
C THR A 368 8.39 -18.04 -11.21
N PRO A 369 9.60 -17.79 -11.74
CA PRO A 369 10.07 -16.43 -12.00
C PRO A 369 9.24 -15.67 -13.05
N THR A 370 9.03 -14.37 -12.83
CA THR A 370 8.19 -13.49 -13.64
C THR A 370 8.94 -12.23 -14.06
N HIS A 371 8.29 -11.39 -14.87
CA HIS A 371 8.59 -9.97 -14.94
C HIS A 371 7.59 -9.22 -14.04
N SER A 372 8.07 -8.26 -13.25
CA SER A 372 7.21 -7.33 -12.50
C SER A 372 6.73 -6.20 -13.43
N LEU A 373 5.57 -5.62 -13.14
CA LEU A 373 5.21 -4.33 -13.73
C LEU A 373 6.12 -3.23 -13.16
N VAL A 374 6.39 -2.19 -13.95
CA VAL A 374 7.01 -0.95 -13.43
C VAL A 374 5.95 -0.03 -12.83
N PHE A 375 6.40 0.90 -11.99
CA PHE A 375 5.63 2.06 -11.59
C PHE A 375 5.18 2.87 -12.82
N GLY A 376 3.93 3.33 -12.86
CA GLY A 376 3.33 3.95 -14.05
C GLY A 376 3.20 3.00 -15.25
N SER A 377 3.15 1.69 -15.05
CA SER A 377 2.92 0.75 -16.15
C SER A 377 1.49 0.88 -16.67
N PRO A 378 1.26 0.99 -17.99
CA PRO A 378 -0.08 1.01 -18.59
C PRO A 378 -0.79 -0.35 -18.54
N ALA A 379 -0.22 -1.33 -17.82
CA ALA A 379 -0.81 -2.61 -17.50
C ALA A 379 -1.58 -2.60 -16.17
N ILE A 380 -1.23 -1.68 -15.27
CA ILE A 380 -1.86 -1.50 -13.96
C ILE A 380 -3.31 -1.07 -14.18
N ASP A 381 -4.24 -1.80 -13.55
CA ASP A 381 -5.69 -1.58 -13.50
C ASP A 381 -6.39 -1.48 -14.86
N ALA A 382 -5.74 -1.98 -15.92
CA ALA A 382 -6.13 -1.78 -17.32
C ALA A 382 -6.83 -3.01 -17.96
N GLY A 383 -7.05 -4.09 -17.21
CA GLY A 383 -7.59 -5.35 -17.70
C GLY A 383 -9.12 -5.43 -17.84
N ASP A 384 -9.60 -6.66 -17.99
CA ASP A 384 -11.01 -7.02 -18.07
C ASP A 384 -11.29 -8.19 -17.10
N ASP A 385 -11.88 -7.88 -15.94
CA ASP A 385 -12.25 -8.86 -14.91
C ASP A 385 -13.12 -10.00 -15.45
N SER A 386 -13.99 -9.70 -16.42
CA SER A 386 -14.88 -10.69 -17.02
C SER A 386 -14.12 -11.71 -17.86
N ARG A 387 -12.87 -11.40 -18.21
CA ARG A 387 -11.93 -12.24 -18.97
C ARG A 387 -10.81 -12.82 -18.11
N ALA A 388 -10.75 -12.46 -16.82
CA ALA A 388 -9.83 -13.02 -15.84
C ALA A 388 -10.28 -14.44 -15.43
N THR A 389 -10.33 -15.38 -16.38
CA THR A 389 -10.82 -16.75 -16.18
C THR A 389 -9.84 -17.79 -16.73
N VAL A 390 -10.02 -19.07 -16.38
CA VAL A 390 -9.12 -20.18 -16.77
C VAL A 390 -9.01 -20.46 -18.28
N ASP A 391 -9.81 -19.77 -19.11
CA ASP A 391 -9.83 -19.89 -20.58
C ASP A 391 -10.15 -18.56 -21.29
N GLY A 392 -10.39 -17.48 -20.55
CA GLY A 392 -10.79 -16.18 -21.08
C GLY A 392 -12.28 -16.07 -21.41
N GLU A 393 -13.11 -17.09 -21.20
CA GLU A 393 -14.56 -16.99 -21.40
C GLU A 393 -15.30 -16.49 -20.16
N THR A 394 -16.25 -15.58 -20.38
CA THR A 394 -16.98 -14.84 -19.33
C THR A 394 -17.98 -15.68 -18.51
N THR A 395 -18.00 -16.99 -18.74
CA THR A 395 -18.81 -17.98 -18.01
C THR A 395 -17.97 -19.08 -17.36
N SER A 396 -16.64 -19.01 -17.49
CA SER A 396 -15.69 -19.97 -16.91
C SER A 396 -15.27 -19.56 -15.49
N THR A 397 -14.33 -20.30 -14.91
CA THR A 397 -13.89 -20.10 -13.52
C THR A 397 -12.95 -18.90 -13.41
N PRO A 398 -13.23 -17.89 -12.55
CA PRO A 398 -12.34 -16.74 -12.36
C PRO A 398 -10.97 -17.10 -11.77
N LEU A 399 -9.94 -16.34 -12.16
CA LEU A 399 -8.58 -16.41 -11.66
C LEU A 399 -8.47 -15.59 -10.38
N THR A 400 -8.61 -16.23 -9.22
CA THR A 400 -8.50 -15.54 -7.93
C THR A 400 -7.09 -15.08 -7.58
N THR A 401 -6.06 -15.56 -8.30
CA THR A 401 -4.66 -15.17 -8.11
C THR A 401 -3.92 -15.02 -9.44
N ASP A 402 -2.80 -14.32 -9.40
CA ASP A 402 -1.83 -14.19 -10.50
C ASP A 402 -0.89 -15.41 -10.65
N GLN A 403 0.21 -15.25 -11.40
CA GLN A 403 1.29 -16.24 -11.54
C GLN A 403 2.02 -16.54 -10.22
N ARG A 404 2.23 -15.53 -9.37
CA ARG A 404 2.98 -15.66 -8.11
C ARG A 404 2.15 -16.37 -7.04
N GLY A 405 0.83 -16.17 -7.08
CA GLY A 405 -0.13 -16.64 -6.08
C GLY A 405 -0.76 -15.52 -5.25
N PHE A 406 -0.53 -14.25 -5.60
CA PHE A 406 -1.13 -13.08 -4.95
C PHE A 406 -2.50 -12.77 -5.58
N GLY A 407 -3.40 -12.09 -4.86
CA GLY A 407 -4.79 -11.94 -5.31
C GLY A 407 -4.92 -11.09 -6.57
N ARG A 408 -5.80 -11.48 -7.50
CA ARG A 408 -6.26 -10.60 -8.60
C ARG A 408 -7.44 -9.70 -8.22
N PHE A 409 -8.00 -9.93 -7.05
CA PHE A 409 -9.19 -9.24 -6.53
C PHE A 409 -8.97 -9.01 -5.02
N GLU A 410 -7.96 -8.20 -4.68
CA GLU A 410 -7.61 -7.90 -3.29
C GLU A 410 -8.76 -7.10 -2.62
N ILE A 411 -9.05 -7.41 -1.36
CA ILE A 411 -10.26 -6.90 -0.68
C ILE A 411 -9.90 -5.67 0.17
N GLY A 412 -10.11 -4.49 -0.41
CA GLY A 412 -9.92 -3.20 0.25
C GLY A 412 -10.08 -2.04 -0.72
N ASP A 413 -9.71 -2.28 -1.97
CA ASP A 413 -9.70 -1.32 -3.06
C ASP A 413 -11.11 -0.89 -3.52
N LEU A 414 -11.24 0.34 -4.04
CA LEU A 414 -12.51 0.93 -4.39
C LEU A 414 -12.95 0.61 -5.82
N TYR A 415 -12.07 0.71 -6.83
CA TYR A 415 -12.32 0.30 -8.23
C TYR A 415 -11.05 0.12 -9.10
N PRO A 416 -10.29 -0.98 -8.96
CA PRO A 416 -9.39 -1.46 -10.01
C PRO A 416 -10.03 -2.60 -10.81
N PHE A 417 -9.59 -2.74 -12.06
CA PHE A 417 -9.74 -3.98 -12.82
C PHE A 417 -8.47 -4.83 -12.63
N VAL A 418 -8.51 -6.13 -12.94
CA VAL A 418 -7.28 -6.94 -12.93
C VAL A 418 -6.20 -6.36 -13.85
N ASP A 419 -4.93 -6.64 -13.59
CA ASP A 419 -3.84 -6.19 -14.47
C ASP A 419 -3.77 -6.94 -15.80
N ILE A 420 -3.30 -6.22 -16.82
CA ILE A 420 -2.85 -6.80 -18.08
C ILE A 420 -1.49 -7.46 -17.86
N GLY A 421 -1.46 -8.73 -17.47
CA GLY A 421 -0.23 -9.53 -17.49
C GLY A 421 -0.24 -10.76 -16.59
N ALA A 422 0.91 -11.43 -16.51
CA ALA A 422 1.12 -12.60 -15.66
C ALA A 422 1.07 -12.30 -14.14
N VAL A 423 1.27 -11.05 -13.76
CA VAL A 423 1.29 -10.56 -12.37
C VAL A 423 0.28 -9.44 -12.20
N GLU A 424 -0.13 -9.18 -10.96
CA GLU A 424 -0.62 -7.85 -10.54
C GLU A 424 0.58 -6.94 -10.15
N GLY A 425 0.37 -5.63 -10.13
CA GLY A 425 1.34 -4.63 -9.72
C GLY A 425 1.49 -4.51 -8.20
N ILE A 426 1.68 -3.27 -7.76
CA ILE A 426 1.44 -2.82 -6.39
C ILE A 426 0.14 -2.01 -6.51
N ALA A 427 -0.87 -2.35 -5.71
CA ALA A 427 -2.13 -1.61 -5.68
C ALA A 427 -1.91 -0.16 -5.16
N ASP A 428 -2.88 0.71 -5.44
CA ASP A 428 -3.07 2.02 -4.80
C ASP A 428 -2.82 1.90 -3.28
N ASP A 429 -1.91 2.73 -2.73
CA ASP A 429 -1.67 2.78 -1.27
C ASP A 429 -2.44 3.89 -0.51
N TYR A 430 -3.07 4.86 -1.20
CA TYR A 430 -3.84 5.97 -0.60
C TYR A 430 -5.00 6.59 -1.45
N GLY A 431 -5.93 5.79 -1.97
CA GLY A 431 -7.32 6.17 -2.31
C GLY A 431 -7.56 7.52 -3.01
N ASP A 432 -7.71 7.47 -4.34
CA ASP A 432 -8.00 8.53 -5.34
C ASP A 432 -9.08 9.62 -5.03
N ASP A 433 -9.76 9.62 -3.85
CA ASP A 433 -10.75 10.65 -3.49
C ASP A 433 -10.84 11.03 -1.99
N PHE A 434 -11.25 12.28 -1.72
CA PHE A 434 -11.31 12.88 -0.38
C PHE A 434 -12.17 12.11 0.64
N ALA A 435 -13.17 11.33 0.22
CA ALA A 435 -14.02 10.55 1.12
C ALA A 435 -13.34 9.25 1.61
N ASN A 436 -12.26 8.83 0.94
CA ASN A 436 -11.39 7.73 1.32
C ASN A 436 -10.03 8.19 1.90
N ALA A 437 -9.80 9.51 1.96
CA ALA A 437 -8.56 10.15 2.38
C ALA A 437 -7.97 9.62 3.69
N PHE A 438 -6.71 9.19 3.62
CA PHE A 438 -6.02 8.51 4.72
C PHE A 438 -5.74 9.43 5.93
N PRO A 439 -6.15 9.06 7.16
CA PRO A 439 -5.93 9.88 8.34
C PRO A 439 -4.45 9.96 8.74
N VAL A 440 -3.88 11.17 8.70
CA VAL A 440 -2.47 11.42 9.07
C VAL A 440 -2.31 11.36 10.59
N ALA A 441 -1.96 10.17 11.09
CA ALA A 441 -1.76 9.88 12.51
C ALA A 441 -0.28 9.93 12.97
N THR A 442 0.66 10.04 12.03
CA THR A 442 2.12 10.11 12.27
C THR A 442 2.74 11.23 11.45
N ARG A 443 3.82 11.84 11.95
CA ARG A 443 4.50 12.98 11.29
C ARG A 443 5.01 12.64 9.88
N ASN A 444 5.41 11.39 9.66
CA ASN A 444 5.90 10.91 8.38
C ASN A 444 5.01 9.76 7.89
N LEU A 445 4.71 9.73 6.59
CA LEU A 445 4.04 8.65 5.86
C LEU A 445 4.83 8.37 4.57
N THR A 446 4.83 7.12 4.13
CA THR A 446 5.48 6.68 2.87
C THR A 446 4.42 6.15 1.92
N GLY A 447 4.50 6.53 0.65
CA GLY A 447 3.57 6.09 -0.40
C GLY A 447 4.19 6.15 -1.78
N GLY A 448 3.35 6.06 -2.80
CA GLY A 448 3.73 6.38 -4.17
C GLY A 448 2.51 6.56 -5.06
N LEU A 449 2.72 7.16 -6.23
CA LEU A 449 1.67 7.32 -7.26
C LEU A 449 1.81 6.19 -8.30
N GLN A 450 1.23 5.03 -8.00
CA GLN A 450 1.40 3.76 -8.74
C GLN A 450 1.07 3.88 -10.23
N TYR A 451 0.09 4.70 -10.64
CA TYR A 451 -0.34 4.85 -12.04
C TYR A 451 -0.43 6.29 -12.57
N TYR A 452 -0.74 6.45 -13.86
CA TYR A 452 -0.84 7.76 -14.51
C TYR A 452 -2.19 8.43 -14.25
N GLY A 453 -2.20 9.47 -13.42
CA GLY A 453 -3.40 10.24 -13.04
C GLY A 453 -3.87 10.04 -11.60
N ASP A 454 -3.16 9.14 -10.90
CA ASP A 454 -3.18 8.80 -9.48
C ASP A 454 -3.09 10.02 -8.54
N GLN A 455 -3.75 9.94 -7.39
CA GLN A 455 -4.01 11.04 -6.45
C GLN A 455 -4.12 10.55 -5.01
N ASP A 456 -3.02 10.52 -4.26
CA ASP A 456 -3.06 10.19 -2.83
C ASP A 456 -3.83 11.27 -2.03
N TRP A 457 -4.96 10.92 -1.41
CA TRP A 457 -5.68 11.83 -0.51
C TRP A 457 -5.37 11.55 0.96
N PHE A 458 -5.13 12.61 1.71
CA PHE A 458 -4.83 12.59 3.14
C PHE A 458 -5.77 13.51 3.92
N SER A 459 -6.13 13.12 5.15
CA SER A 459 -6.92 13.93 6.07
C SER A 459 -6.11 14.31 7.32
N ILE A 460 -5.97 15.61 7.59
CA ILE A 460 -5.07 16.18 8.60
C ILE A 460 -5.90 17.00 9.62
N PRO A 461 -6.00 16.57 10.88
CA PRO A 461 -6.63 17.38 11.93
C PRO A 461 -5.71 18.55 12.30
N MET A 462 -6.16 19.78 12.04
CA MET A 462 -5.41 21.01 12.32
C MET A 462 -6.00 21.81 13.50
N ILE A 463 -5.24 22.80 13.97
CA ILE A 463 -5.57 23.65 15.12
C ILE A 463 -5.45 25.11 14.69
N ALA A 464 -6.46 25.92 15.00
CA ALA A 464 -6.50 27.34 14.65
C ALA A 464 -5.23 28.10 15.11
N GLY A 465 -4.66 28.91 14.22
CA GLY A 465 -3.46 29.70 14.47
C GLY A 465 -2.14 28.92 14.41
N VAL A 466 -2.17 27.59 14.37
CA VAL A 466 -0.95 26.76 14.25
C VAL A 466 -0.49 26.71 12.79
N THR A 467 0.81 26.88 12.58
CA THR A 467 1.45 26.75 11.25
C THR A 467 1.80 25.29 10.98
N TYR A 468 1.32 24.72 9.88
CA TYR A 468 1.65 23.38 9.40
C TYR A 468 2.52 23.50 8.15
N VAL A 469 3.69 22.87 8.17
CA VAL A 469 4.53 22.67 6.99
C VAL A 469 4.34 21.22 6.52
N MET A 470 3.91 21.07 5.27
CA MET A 470 3.65 19.80 4.60
C MET A 470 4.64 19.65 3.46
N THR A 471 5.50 18.64 3.54
CA THR A 471 6.66 18.46 2.67
C THR A 471 6.61 17.09 2.01
N VAL A 472 6.75 17.01 0.69
CA VAL A 472 6.82 15.74 -0.05
C VAL A 472 8.23 15.51 -0.58
N ARG A 473 8.84 14.39 -0.16
CA ARG A 473 10.18 13.97 -0.58
C ARG A 473 10.06 12.84 -1.59
N VAL A 474 10.44 13.11 -2.84
CA VAL A 474 10.29 12.20 -3.98
C VAL A 474 11.56 11.35 -4.23
N GLN A 475 11.39 10.20 -4.88
CA GLN A 475 12.48 9.40 -5.44
C GLN A 475 12.22 9.05 -6.92
N ASP A 476 13.23 8.49 -7.59
CA ASP A 476 13.21 7.88 -8.94
C ASP A 476 12.64 8.69 -10.13
N GLY A 477 12.35 9.98 -9.94
CA GLY A 477 11.97 10.89 -11.02
C GLY A 477 10.53 11.39 -10.97
N LEU A 478 9.77 11.05 -9.92
CA LEU A 478 8.52 11.73 -9.59
C LEU A 478 8.79 13.24 -9.44
N ASP A 479 8.03 14.02 -10.18
CA ASP A 479 7.85 15.47 -10.05
C ASP A 479 6.47 15.69 -9.40
N SER A 480 6.44 16.08 -8.12
CA SER A 480 5.21 16.09 -7.33
C SER A 480 4.47 17.43 -7.38
N VAL A 481 3.20 17.40 -7.01
CA VAL A 481 2.40 18.57 -6.65
C VAL A 481 1.59 18.23 -5.41
N ILE A 482 1.50 19.18 -4.49
CA ILE A 482 0.60 19.11 -3.34
C ILE A 482 -0.45 20.21 -3.39
N GLU A 483 -1.70 19.85 -3.07
CA GLU A 483 -2.84 20.75 -3.05
C GLU A 483 -3.60 20.62 -1.73
N LEU A 484 -3.94 21.74 -1.10
CA LEU A 484 -4.66 21.77 0.18
C LEU A 484 -6.11 22.22 -0.01
N TYR A 485 -7.02 21.58 0.71
CA TYR A 485 -8.47 21.77 0.64
C TYR A 485 -9.09 22.01 2.02
N GLU A 486 -10.14 22.84 2.05
CA GLU A 486 -10.96 23.13 3.24
C GLU A 486 -11.63 21.85 3.82
N PRO A 487 -12.16 21.89 5.05
CA PRO A 487 -12.85 20.76 5.68
C PRO A 487 -14.10 20.22 4.96
N ASP A 488 -14.53 20.84 3.86
CA ASP A 488 -15.55 20.28 2.95
C ASP A 488 -14.99 19.26 1.94
N GLY A 489 -13.67 19.11 1.84
CA GLY A 489 -12.98 18.18 0.94
C GLY A 489 -12.99 18.55 -0.54
N SER A 490 -13.38 19.78 -0.90
CA SER A 490 -13.61 20.20 -2.29
C SER A 490 -13.28 21.66 -2.61
N THR A 491 -13.28 22.55 -1.62
CA THR A 491 -12.87 23.95 -1.76
C THR A 491 -11.35 24.06 -1.64
N PHE A 492 -10.69 24.27 -2.77
CA PHE A 492 -9.24 24.48 -2.87
C PHE A 492 -8.77 25.73 -2.09
N ILE A 493 -7.65 25.60 -1.38
CA ILE A 493 -6.99 26.66 -0.60
C ILE A 493 -5.75 27.16 -1.34
N ASP A 494 -4.74 26.30 -1.48
CA ASP A 494 -3.42 26.65 -2.03
C ASP A 494 -2.68 25.40 -2.54
N MET A 495 -1.62 25.58 -3.32
CA MET A 495 -0.81 24.48 -3.88
C MET A 495 0.68 24.81 -3.97
N SER A 496 1.49 23.76 -4.07
CA SER A 496 2.93 23.86 -4.32
C SER A 496 3.40 22.72 -5.22
N ASP A 497 4.20 23.03 -6.24
CA ASP A 497 4.92 22.05 -7.05
C ASP A 497 6.42 21.98 -6.70
N ASP A 498 7.06 23.09 -6.30
CA ASP A 498 8.49 23.12 -5.94
C ASP A 498 8.82 23.29 -4.44
N ALA A 499 10.05 22.94 -4.07
CA ALA A 499 10.60 23.18 -2.73
C ALA A 499 12.13 23.39 -2.76
N PRO A 500 12.66 24.48 -2.16
CA PRO A 500 14.09 24.80 -2.18
C PRO A 500 15.01 23.72 -1.59
N GLY A 501 15.55 22.88 -2.48
CA GLY A 501 16.54 21.85 -2.15
C GLY A 501 16.01 20.42 -2.10
N LEU A 502 14.73 20.19 -2.44
CA LEU A 502 14.13 18.84 -2.42
C LEU A 502 14.18 18.12 -3.78
N GLY A 503 14.76 18.74 -4.81
CA GLY A 503 14.83 18.19 -6.16
C GLY A 503 13.55 18.50 -6.95
N LEU A 504 12.70 17.50 -7.10
CA LEU A 504 11.37 17.59 -7.72
C LEU A 504 10.24 17.32 -6.69
N GLY A 505 10.55 17.48 -5.40
CA GLY A 505 9.60 17.41 -4.30
C GLY A 505 9.06 18.78 -3.92
N SER A 506 7.85 18.82 -3.38
CA SER A 506 7.06 20.04 -3.13
C SER A 506 6.90 20.34 -1.63
N GLU A 507 6.67 21.61 -1.27
CA GLU A 507 6.47 22.02 0.13
C GLU A 507 5.46 23.17 0.27
N LEU A 508 4.53 23.04 1.22
CA LEU A 508 3.45 23.99 1.47
C LEU A 508 3.38 24.35 2.95
N SER A 509 3.29 25.64 3.26
CA SER A 509 3.21 26.17 4.63
C SER A 509 1.88 26.90 4.84
N PHE A 510 1.02 26.34 5.69
CA PHE A 510 -0.35 26.83 5.92
C PHE A 510 -0.57 27.19 7.40
N VAL A 511 -1.40 28.21 7.68
CA VAL A 511 -1.84 28.54 9.04
C VAL A 511 -3.35 28.33 9.10
N ALA A 512 -3.80 27.36 9.89
CA ALA A 512 -5.21 26.99 9.91
C ALA A 512 -6.07 28.11 10.53
N PRO A 513 -7.15 28.57 9.86
CA PRO A 513 -8.05 29.59 10.40
C PRO A 513 -9.01 29.02 11.45
N THR A 514 -9.37 27.74 11.37
CA THR A 514 -10.21 27.02 12.36
C THR A 514 -9.59 25.68 12.76
N SER A 515 -10.01 25.14 13.91
CA SER A 515 -9.55 23.84 14.41
C SER A 515 -10.41 22.70 13.85
N GLU A 516 -10.18 22.38 12.57
CA GLU A 516 -10.94 21.38 11.80
C GLU A 516 -10.01 20.43 11.04
N THR A 517 -10.57 19.40 10.40
CA THR A 517 -9.81 18.47 9.55
C THR A 517 -9.72 19.00 8.13
N TYR A 518 -8.51 19.35 7.71
CA TYR A 518 -8.20 19.76 6.34
C TYR A 518 -7.80 18.55 5.49
N TYR A 519 -7.93 18.66 4.17
CA TYR A 519 -7.55 17.59 3.24
C TYR A 519 -6.35 18.01 2.40
N LEU A 520 -5.39 17.10 2.22
CA LEU A 520 -4.21 17.28 1.39
C LEU A 520 -4.22 16.24 0.29
N LEU A 521 -4.01 16.68 -0.95
CA LEU A 521 -3.84 15.84 -2.13
C LEU A 521 -2.35 15.85 -2.54
N ILE A 522 -1.78 14.67 -2.81
CA ILE A 522 -0.50 14.52 -3.52
C ILE A 522 -0.80 13.95 -4.91
N ARG A 523 -0.15 14.49 -5.95
CA ARG A 523 -0.26 13.98 -7.33
C ARG A 523 0.98 14.30 -8.16
N GLY A 524 1.07 13.74 -9.36
CA GLY A 524 2.13 14.07 -10.31
C GLY A 524 1.97 15.46 -10.95
N LEU A 525 3.09 16.11 -11.31
CA LEU A 525 3.14 17.32 -12.14
C LEU A 525 2.77 17.01 -13.60
N GLY A 526 1.48 16.76 -13.82
CA GLY A 526 0.92 16.33 -15.10
C GLY A 526 0.89 14.80 -15.24
N ASP A 527 0.10 14.34 -16.20
CA ASP A 527 -0.43 12.98 -16.41
C ASP A 527 0.64 11.87 -16.62
N ALA A 528 1.93 12.19 -16.48
CA ALA A 528 3.06 11.30 -16.77
C ALA A 528 4.09 11.22 -15.63
N SER A 529 3.80 11.81 -14.46
CA SER A 529 4.71 11.89 -13.32
C SER A 529 4.28 10.93 -12.21
N VAL A 530 5.14 9.96 -11.90
CA VAL A 530 4.87 8.82 -11.00
C VAL A 530 6.15 8.46 -10.22
N GLY A 531 6.00 7.94 -9.01
CA GLY A 531 7.11 7.40 -8.21
C GLY A 531 6.79 7.30 -6.71
N PRO A 532 7.66 6.67 -5.92
CA PRO A 532 7.53 6.61 -4.48
C PRO A 532 7.96 7.93 -3.82
N TYR A 533 7.33 8.28 -2.70
CA TYR A 533 7.60 9.49 -1.94
C TYR A 533 7.51 9.27 -0.42
N THR A 534 7.78 10.33 0.34
CA THR A 534 7.51 10.44 1.78
C THR A 534 6.86 11.78 2.07
N LEU A 535 5.66 11.76 2.64
CA LEU A 535 4.95 12.93 3.15
C LEU A 535 5.40 13.18 4.59
N GLU A 536 5.85 14.40 4.88
CA GLU A 536 6.17 14.88 6.22
C GLU A 536 5.21 16.03 6.59
N VAL A 537 4.48 15.90 7.70
CA VAL A 537 3.55 16.91 8.21
C VAL A 537 4.04 17.41 9.57
N ASN A 538 4.40 18.70 9.63
CA ASN A 538 5.09 19.30 10.76
C ASN A 538 4.36 20.53 11.31
N ALA A 539 3.91 20.43 12.56
CA ALA A 539 3.52 21.56 13.39
C ALA A 539 4.70 22.02 14.29
N PRO A 540 4.71 23.29 14.77
CA PRO A 540 5.57 23.73 15.86
C PRO A 540 5.31 22.91 17.13
N LEU A 541 6.28 22.94 18.05
CA LEU A 541 6.33 22.09 19.23
C LEU A 541 6.59 22.92 20.48
N ASP A 542 5.83 22.64 21.54
CA ASP A 542 6.07 23.26 22.84
C ASP A 542 7.23 22.58 23.58
N ASP A 543 8.20 23.39 24.00
CA ASP A 543 9.28 23.00 24.91
C ASP A 543 8.81 23.06 26.38
N VAL A 544 9.46 22.28 27.26
CA VAL A 544 9.21 22.33 28.70
C VAL A 544 10.42 22.85 29.46
N ILE A 545 10.24 23.83 30.35
CA ILE A 545 11.31 24.33 31.23
C ILE A 545 10.95 24.21 32.72
N SER A 546 11.97 23.99 33.55
CA SER A 546 11.82 23.74 34.99
C SER A 546 12.97 24.35 35.79
N PHE A 547 12.69 24.73 37.04
CA PHE A 547 13.67 25.31 37.97
C PHE A 547 13.89 24.41 39.19
N ASP A 548 15.15 24.12 39.51
CA ASP A 548 15.55 23.46 40.76
C ASP A 548 16.02 24.51 41.78
N PRO A 549 15.21 24.85 42.81
CA PRO A 549 15.58 25.85 43.81
C PRO A 549 16.70 25.40 44.76
N VAL A 550 17.09 24.12 44.77
CA VAL A 550 18.18 23.60 45.60
C VAL A 550 19.54 23.82 44.94
N THR A 551 19.62 23.70 43.61
CA THR A 551 20.87 23.92 42.84
C THR A 551 20.90 25.25 42.08
N GLY A 552 19.76 25.90 41.91
CA GLY A 552 19.58 27.08 41.06
C GLY A 552 19.52 26.75 39.56
N GLN A 553 19.49 25.47 39.17
CA GLN A 553 19.50 25.06 37.76
C GLN A 553 18.16 25.30 37.09
N TRP A 554 18.21 25.96 35.92
CA TRP A 554 17.14 25.94 34.94
C TRP A 554 17.39 24.81 33.95
N ARG A 555 16.41 23.92 33.77
CA ARG A 555 16.47 22.74 32.90
C ARG A 555 15.37 22.78 31.87
N ILE A 556 15.75 22.68 30.60
CA ILE A 556 14.84 22.63 29.46
C ILE A 556 14.85 21.23 28.85
N GLY A 557 13.66 20.71 28.55
CA GLY A 557 13.46 19.61 27.61
C GLY A 557 13.00 20.19 26.29
N ILE A 558 13.84 20.11 25.26
CA ILE A 558 13.48 20.51 23.89
C ILE A 558 12.66 19.38 23.26
N SER A 559 11.49 19.68 22.70
CA SER A 559 10.58 18.70 22.12
C SER A 559 10.97 18.31 20.69
N ASP A 560 10.92 17.02 20.37
CA ASP A 560 10.91 16.52 18.98
C ASP A 560 9.51 16.01 18.53
N GLY A 561 8.53 16.05 19.44
CA GLY A 561 7.16 15.56 19.26
C GLY A 561 6.91 14.17 19.86
N ASP A 562 7.95 13.32 19.94
CA ASP A 562 7.89 11.98 20.55
C ASP A 562 8.61 11.95 21.92
N THR A 563 9.65 12.75 22.08
CA THR A 563 10.54 12.80 23.25
C THR A 563 11.00 14.23 23.59
N PHE A 564 11.68 14.37 24.75
CA PHE A 564 12.29 15.62 25.18
C PHE A 564 13.82 15.47 25.34
N THR A 565 14.59 16.22 24.57
CA THR A 565 16.05 16.35 24.74
C THR A 565 16.35 17.29 25.91
N ASN A 566 16.73 16.69 27.05
CA ASN A 566 16.88 17.39 28.33
C ASN A 566 18.29 17.98 28.53
N SER A 567 18.39 19.27 28.85
CA SER A 567 19.65 19.99 29.12
C SER A 567 19.53 21.00 30.28
N VAL A 568 20.63 21.69 30.61
CA VAL A 568 20.65 22.79 31.61
C VAL A 568 20.82 24.12 30.87
N ALA A 569 19.77 24.94 30.85
CA ALA A 569 19.72 26.20 30.11
C ALA A 569 20.49 27.33 30.80
N SER A 570 20.48 27.38 32.13
CA SER A 570 21.24 28.32 32.96
C SER A 570 21.35 27.83 34.41
N THR A 571 22.08 28.56 35.26
CA THR A 571 22.12 28.35 36.71
C THR A 571 22.10 29.70 37.41
N TRP A 572 21.02 29.97 38.12
CA TRP A 572 20.76 31.22 38.84
C TRP A 572 21.17 31.10 40.32
N SER A 573 21.10 32.21 41.04
CA SER A 573 21.25 32.18 42.51
C SER A 573 20.05 31.50 43.15
N THR A 574 20.29 30.59 44.11
CA THR A 574 19.24 30.02 45.00
C THR A 574 18.62 31.05 45.96
N SER A 575 18.90 32.34 45.76
CA SER A 575 18.23 33.47 46.42
C SER A 575 17.11 34.08 45.57
N VAL A 576 16.95 33.65 44.32
CA VAL A 576 15.72 33.82 43.54
C VAL A 576 14.63 32.96 44.21
N GLY A 577 13.44 33.54 44.36
CA GLY A 577 12.32 32.94 45.07
C GLY A 577 11.59 31.86 44.29
N PHE A 578 10.51 31.36 44.86
CA PHE A 578 9.68 30.29 44.28
C PHE A 578 8.75 30.77 43.14
N GLU A 579 8.68 32.08 42.90
CA GLU A 579 7.86 32.68 41.84
C GLU A 579 8.73 32.97 40.61
N THR A 580 8.42 32.28 39.52
CA THR A 580 9.11 32.37 38.23
C THR A 580 8.10 32.29 37.09
N TYR A 581 8.37 32.98 36.00
CA TYR A 581 7.44 33.23 34.90
C TYR A 581 8.09 32.95 33.55
N THR A 582 7.27 32.61 32.56
CA THR A 582 7.64 32.33 31.16
C THR A 582 6.83 33.22 30.23
N GLY A 583 7.48 33.86 29.27
CA GLY A 583 6.85 34.70 28.24
C GLY A 583 7.90 35.53 27.52
N ASP A 584 7.57 36.12 26.37
CA ASP A 584 8.52 36.99 25.64
C ASP A 584 8.73 38.31 26.41
N PHE A 585 9.90 38.50 27.00
CA PHE A 585 10.23 39.71 27.75
C PHE A 585 10.91 40.78 26.87
N ASN A 586 11.29 40.43 25.63
CA ASN A 586 12.17 41.26 24.80
C ASN A 586 11.57 41.72 23.45
N GLY A 587 10.59 40.98 22.92
CA GLY A 587 9.88 41.23 21.67
C GLY A 587 10.52 40.57 20.44
N ASP A 588 11.24 39.45 20.61
CA ASP A 588 11.83 38.67 19.50
C ASP A 588 11.00 37.45 19.07
N GLY A 589 9.90 37.16 19.75
CA GLY A 589 8.98 36.06 19.48
C GLY A 589 9.33 34.75 20.19
N LEU A 590 10.39 34.71 21.00
CA LEU A 590 10.76 33.54 21.81
C LEU A 590 10.23 33.66 23.24
N THR A 591 9.91 32.52 23.86
CA THR A 591 9.57 32.48 25.28
C THR A 591 10.85 32.59 26.13
N ASP A 592 10.99 33.71 26.84
CA ASP A 592 12.03 33.96 27.83
C ASP A 592 11.61 33.45 29.23
N ILE A 593 12.52 33.54 30.20
CA ILE A 593 12.23 33.29 31.63
C ILE A 593 12.49 34.51 32.52
N ALA A 594 11.66 34.71 33.54
CA ALA A 594 11.89 35.71 34.59
C ALA A 594 11.66 35.13 36.00
N GLY A 595 12.29 35.73 37.00
CA GLY A 595 12.08 35.41 38.41
C GLY A 595 12.79 36.39 39.33
N TRP A 596 12.39 36.46 40.59
CA TRP A 596 12.79 37.57 41.46
C TRP A 596 13.23 37.12 42.86
N THR A 597 14.11 37.92 43.49
CA THR A 597 14.79 37.56 44.75
C THR A 597 14.07 38.06 45.99
N ASN A 598 14.39 37.48 47.16
CA ASN A 598 13.94 37.99 48.47
C ASN A 598 14.28 39.49 48.71
N SER A 599 15.33 39.98 48.04
CA SER A 599 15.79 41.38 47.99
C SER A 599 15.07 42.26 46.96
N GLY A 600 14.03 41.76 46.28
CA GLY A 600 13.25 42.49 45.28
C GLY A 600 13.91 42.56 43.89
N GLN A 601 15.12 42.04 43.69
CA GLN A 601 15.83 42.09 42.40
C GLN A 601 15.24 41.10 41.40
N TRP A 602 14.99 41.56 40.17
CA TRP A 602 14.49 40.75 39.05
C TRP A 602 15.63 40.24 38.17
N TYR A 603 15.62 38.93 37.91
CA TYR A 603 16.50 38.24 36.96
C TYR A 603 15.65 37.82 35.76
N VAL A 604 16.17 38.06 34.55
CA VAL A 604 15.54 37.66 33.28
C VAL A 604 16.59 36.92 32.46
N GLY A 605 16.20 35.79 31.89
CA GLY A 605 17.00 34.93 31.02
C GLY A 605 16.43 34.93 29.62
N ILE A 606 17.10 35.65 28.73
CA ILE A 606 16.69 35.79 27.33
C ILE A 606 17.03 34.54 26.54
N SER A 607 16.06 33.98 25.84
CA SER A 607 16.14 32.76 25.05
C SER A 607 17.07 32.89 23.85
N ASN A 608 17.35 31.76 23.21
CA ASN A 608 18.12 31.68 21.97
C ASN A 608 17.55 30.66 20.96
N GLY A 609 16.30 30.21 21.18
CA GLY A 609 15.62 29.20 20.35
C GLY A 609 16.32 27.83 20.27
N SER A 610 17.32 27.58 21.14
CA SER A 610 18.16 26.37 21.11
C SER A 610 18.59 25.92 22.52
N GLY A 611 17.74 26.19 23.51
CA GLY A 611 17.87 25.72 24.89
C GLY A 611 18.88 26.45 25.78
N GLY A 612 19.47 27.55 25.34
CA GLY A 612 20.33 28.42 26.17
C GLY A 612 19.64 29.72 26.56
N VAL A 613 19.82 30.19 27.81
CA VAL A 613 19.23 31.47 28.25
C VAL A 613 20.26 32.46 28.82
N SER A 614 20.34 33.63 28.20
CA SER A 614 21.24 34.74 28.53
C SER A 614 20.73 35.53 29.72
N THR A 615 21.24 35.22 30.91
CA THR A 615 20.73 35.76 32.19
C THR A 615 21.31 37.13 32.55
N SER A 616 20.46 38.08 32.93
CA SER A 616 20.83 39.41 33.45
C SER A 616 19.86 39.91 34.52
N VAL A 617 20.22 40.98 35.26
CA VAL A 617 19.37 41.61 36.28
C VAL A 617 18.70 42.85 35.67
N TRP A 618 17.38 42.83 35.56
CA TRP A 618 16.61 43.84 34.82
C TRP A 618 16.07 44.98 35.69
N GLY A 619 16.01 44.79 37.01
CA GLY A 619 15.55 45.84 37.92
C GLY A 619 15.43 45.37 39.36
N THR A 620 14.76 46.17 40.18
CA THR A 620 14.47 45.84 41.59
C THR A 620 13.19 46.55 42.01
N TRP A 621 12.30 45.83 42.70
CA TRP A 621 11.07 46.38 43.27
C TRP A 621 11.32 47.61 44.16
N ALA A 622 10.31 48.49 44.26
CA ALA A 622 10.43 49.81 44.86
C ALA A 622 10.59 49.79 46.41
N SER A 623 11.81 49.55 46.88
CA SER A 623 12.25 49.60 48.30
C SER A 623 11.63 48.59 49.28
N GLU A 624 10.70 47.74 48.85
CA GLU A 624 10.12 46.66 49.64
C GLU A 624 10.81 45.32 49.38
N THR A 625 11.13 44.59 50.47
CA THR A 625 11.56 43.18 50.43
C THR A 625 10.45 42.27 49.90
N ALA A 626 10.75 41.04 49.51
CA ALA A 626 9.73 40.14 48.94
C ALA A 626 8.48 39.92 49.81
N ALA A 627 8.61 39.90 51.14
CA ALA A 627 7.47 39.82 52.06
C ALA A 627 6.54 41.06 52.07
N GLY A 628 6.89 42.12 51.31
CA GLY A 628 6.06 43.29 51.05
C GLY A 628 5.20 43.20 49.79
N TRP A 629 5.41 42.19 48.93
CA TRP A 629 4.58 41.95 47.74
C TRP A 629 3.68 40.75 47.99
N THR A 630 2.38 40.91 47.74
CA THR A 630 1.35 39.91 48.05
C THR A 630 0.85 39.15 46.83
N GLN A 631 1.04 39.72 45.63
CA GLN A 631 0.84 39.07 44.34
C GLN A 631 1.79 39.66 43.31
N VAL A 632 2.26 38.82 42.39
CA VAL A 632 3.06 39.19 41.22
C VAL A 632 2.55 38.40 40.00
N ASN A 633 2.39 39.09 38.87
CA ASN A 633 1.94 38.53 37.58
C ASN A 633 2.73 39.15 36.42
N ILE A 634 2.54 38.61 35.21
CA ILE A 634 3.10 39.15 33.96
C ILE A 634 2.01 39.23 32.88
N ALA A 635 2.12 40.23 32.01
CA ALA A 635 1.39 40.41 30.76
C ALA A 635 1.93 41.67 30.04
N ASP A 636 1.55 41.93 28.78
CA ASP A 636 1.83 43.22 28.14
C ASP A 636 0.86 44.29 28.65
N PHE A 637 1.33 45.19 29.52
CA PHE A 637 0.51 46.27 30.08
C PHE A 637 0.51 47.53 29.21
N ASN A 638 1.26 47.57 28.10
CA ASN A 638 1.50 48.78 27.33
C ASN A 638 1.35 48.67 25.80
N GLY A 639 1.12 47.46 25.28
CA GLY A 639 0.81 47.16 23.88
C GLY A 639 2.03 47.23 22.96
N ASP A 640 3.24 47.04 23.47
CA ASP A 640 4.49 47.05 22.67
C ASP A 640 5.05 45.65 22.34
N GLY A 641 4.28 44.60 22.63
CA GLY A 641 4.54 43.20 22.30
C GLY A 641 5.42 42.47 23.31
N LYS A 642 5.66 43.05 24.49
CA LYS A 642 6.54 42.47 25.53
C LYS A 642 5.77 42.22 26.82
N MET A 643 6.17 41.16 27.52
CA MET A 643 5.71 40.89 28.88
C MET A 643 6.32 41.92 29.85
N ASP A 644 5.46 42.71 30.46
CA ASP A 644 5.76 43.52 31.64
C ASP A 644 5.57 42.70 32.92
N VAL A 645 6.02 43.23 34.06
CA VAL A 645 5.78 42.66 35.39
C VAL A 645 4.84 43.57 36.20
N VAL A 646 3.88 42.99 36.93
CA VAL A 646 3.00 43.72 37.85
C VAL A 646 3.02 43.12 39.25
N GLY A 647 2.93 43.97 40.26
CA GLY A 647 2.94 43.56 41.67
C GLY A 647 2.01 44.40 42.54
N LEU A 648 1.35 43.74 43.49
CA LEU A 648 0.57 44.38 44.57
C LEU A 648 1.41 44.39 45.84
N ASN A 649 1.64 45.57 46.42
CA ASN A 649 2.32 45.68 47.71
C ASN A 649 1.36 45.55 48.91
N THR A 650 1.93 45.36 50.11
CA THR A 650 1.21 45.29 51.40
C THR A 650 0.50 46.58 51.81
N SER A 651 0.67 47.68 51.06
CA SER A 651 -0.09 48.92 51.19
C SER A 651 -1.24 49.03 50.17
N ASN A 652 -1.58 47.93 49.49
CA ASN A 652 -2.56 47.82 48.41
C ASN A 652 -2.26 48.72 47.20
N GLN A 653 -0.99 48.94 46.88
CA GLN A 653 -0.56 49.74 45.72
C GLN A 653 -0.12 48.83 44.57
N TRP A 654 -0.68 49.06 43.38
CA TRP A 654 -0.24 48.39 42.16
C TRP A 654 0.98 49.09 41.58
N PHE A 655 2.07 48.35 41.40
CA PHE A 655 3.26 48.78 40.67
C PHE A 655 3.44 47.92 39.42
N VAL A 656 3.68 48.57 38.28
CA VAL A 656 4.04 47.91 37.02
C VAL A 656 5.50 48.25 36.71
N GLY A 657 6.27 47.25 36.25
CA GLY A 657 7.62 47.38 35.74
C GLY A 657 7.62 47.17 34.24
N ILE A 658 7.60 48.25 33.47
CA ILE A 658 7.53 48.18 32.01
C ILE A 658 8.86 47.70 31.41
N SER A 659 8.79 46.71 30.52
CA SER A 659 9.93 46.16 29.81
C SER A 659 10.46 47.14 28.76
N SER A 660 11.77 47.29 28.70
CA SER A 660 12.49 47.89 27.56
C SER A 660 13.06 46.84 26.59
N GLY A 661 12.78 45.55 26.84
CA GLY A 661 13.52 44.41 26.31
C GLY A 661 14.94 44.25 26.87
N SER A 662 15.30 45.02 27.91
CA SER A 662 16.59 44.88 28.62
C SER A 662 16.58 45.31 30.09
N SER A 663 15.45 45.84 30.59
CA SER A 663 15.27 46.36 31.95
C SER A 663 13.80 46.60 32.27
N PHE A 664 13.40 46.53 33.54
CA PHE A 664 12.06 46.93 34.01
C PHE A 664 12.04 48.35 34.60
N ALA A 665 11.17 49.21 34.08
CA ALA A 665 10.93 50.57 34.54
C ALA A 665 9.74 50.61 35.53
N PHE A 666 10.04 50.41 36.82
CA PHE A 666 9.01 50.35 37.88
C PHE A 666 8.40 51.72 38.23
N SER A 667 7.07 51.80 38.20
CA SER A 667 6.29 52.92 38.72
C SER A 667 4.96 52.46 39.36
N GLN A 668 4.37 53.29 40.23
CA GLN A 668 3.06 53.00 40.81
C GLN A 668 1.95 53.42 39.84
N TRP A 669 1.07 52.49 39.47
CA TRP A 669 0.01 52.69 38.48
C TRP A 669 -1.40 52.81 39.09
N GLY A 670 -1.62 52.25 40.29
CA GLY A 670 -2.93 52.23 40.94
C GLY A 670 -2.88 52.08 42.46
N THR A 671 -4.04 52.14 43.12
CA THR A 671 -4.21 51.81 44.55
C THR A 671 -5.57 51.14 44.75
N LEU A 672 -5.53 49.93 45.29
CA LEU A 672 -6.70 49.07 45.47
C LEU A 672 -7.36 49.30 46.84
N GLY A 673 -8.69 49.16 46.90
CA GLY A 673 -9.45 49.25 48.15
C GLY A 673 -9.21 48.07 49.11
N SER A 674 -9.84 48.11 50.27
CA SER A 674 -9.97 46.95 51.17
C SER A 674 -11.15 46.08 50.76
N GLY A 675 -11.02 44.74 50.88
CA GLY A 675 -12.11 43.79 50.61
C GLY A 675 -11.92 42.93 49.37
N TYR A 676 -10.81 43.08 48.64
CA TYR A 676 -10.46 42.20 47.52
C TYR A 676 -9.77 40.91 47.99
N VAL A 677 -10.04 39.79 47.31
CA VAL A 677 -9.70 38.42 47.77
C VAL A 677 -9.08 37.52 46.70
N ALA A 678 -9.19 37.88 45.41
CA ALA A 678 -8.51 37.23 44.30
C ALA A 678 -8.35 38.23 43.14
N HIS A 679 -7.37 38.02 42.27
CA HIS A 679 -7.06 38.91 41.15
C HIS A 679 -6.51 38.09 39.97
N VAL A 680 -6.73 38.56 38.75
CA VAL A 680 -6.29 37.92 37.49
C VAL A 680 -5.88 39.01 36.49
N VAL A 681 -4.90 38.74 35.62
CA VAL A 681 -4.33 39.72 34.68
C VAL A 681 -4.55 39.28 33.22
N GLY A 682 -5.22 40.11 32.43
CA GLY A 682 -5.59 39.80 31.05
C GLY A 682 -6.26 40.97 30.36
N ASP A 683 -6.39 40.90 29.03
CA ASP A 683 -7.14 41.91 28.28
C ASP A 683 -8.64 41.60 28.48
N PHE A 684 -9.30 42.44 29.28
CA PHE A 684 -10.71 42.27 29.66
C PHE A 684 -11.64 43.29 28.96
N ASN A 685 -11.09 44.22 28.17
CA ASN A 685 -11.87 45.24 27.44
C ASN A 685 -11.73 45.15 25.90
N GLY A 686 -10.73 44.42 25.39
CA GLY A 686 -10.42 44.21 23.98
C GLY A 686 -9.61 45.35 23.34
N ASP A 687 -8.88 46.17 24.11
CA ASP A 687 -8.10 47.31 23.60
C ASP A 687 -6.63 46.99 23.26
N GLY A 688 -6.15 45.80 23.63
CA GLY A 688 -4.78 45.35 23.39
C GLY A 688 -3.81 45.59 24.54
N PHE A 689 -4.26 46.13 25.68
CA PHE A 689 -3.49 46.20 26.92
C PHE A 689 -3.99 45.14 27.93
N ALA A 690 -3.08 44.62 28.75
CA ALA A 690 -3.47 43.79 29.88
C ALA A 690 -4.01 44.63 31.04
N ASP A 691 -5.18 44.26 31.52
CA ASP A 691 -5.86 44.82 32.69
C ASP A 691 -5.67 43.92 33.92
N ILE A 692 -6.22 44.34 35.07
CA ILE A 692 -6.28 43.52 36.29
C ILE A 692 -7.72 43.38 36.77
N ALA A 693 -8.34 42.22 36.60
CA ALA A 693 -9.61 41.89 37.24
C ALA A 693 -9.40 41.61 38.74
N ASN A 694 -10.19 42.25 39.61
CA ASN A 694 -10.11 42.13 41.07
C ASN A 694 -11.45 41.65 41.66
N LEU A 695 -11.47 40.51 42.32
CA LEU A 695 -12.65 39.96 42.99
C LEU A 695 -12.79 40.55 44.41
N HIS A 696 -13.92 41.19 44.68
CA HIS A 696 -14.31 41.65 46.01
C HIS A 696 -15.00 40.52 46.81
N ASP A 697 -14.85 40.52 48.13
CA ASP A 697 -15.51 39.60 49.08
C ASP A 697 -17.05 39.58 48.98
N THR A 698 -17.65 40.59 48.34
CA THR A 698 -19.09 40.70 48.04
C THR A 698 -19.53 39.82 46.85
N GLY A 699 -18.58 39.26 46.10
CA GLY A 699 -18.78 38.48 44.87
C GLY A 699 -18.80 39.30 43.57
N ASN A 700 -18.56 40.61 43.65
CA ASN A 700 -18.44 41.51 42.50
C ASN A 700 -17.00 41.55 41.98
N TRP A 701 -16.81 41.70 40.68
CA TRP A 701 -15.50 42.00 40.08
C TRP A 701 -15.35 43.49 39.77
N TRP A 702 -14.11 43.95 39.82
CA TRP A 702 -13.69 45.29 39.41
C TRP A 702 -12.43 45.18 38.57
N VAL A 703 -12.49 45.63 37.32
CA VAL A 703 -11.32 45.66 36.45
C VAL A 703 -10.57 46.97 36.70
N HIS A 704 -9.27 46.85 36.90
CA HIS A 704 -8.33 47.95 36.80
C HIS A 704 -7.83 47.95 35.35
N GLU A 705 -8.49 48.74 34.50
CA GLU A 705 -8.17 48.89 33.07
C GLU A 705 -6.83 49.59 32.90
N SER A 706 -6.01 49.12 31.97
CA SER A 706 -4.76 49.76 31.59
C SER A 706 -4.98 50.93 30.61
N ASN A 707 -3.89 51.64 30.33
CA ASN A 707 -3.77 52.60 29.22
C ASN A 707 -2.27 52.81 28.86
N GLY A 708 -1.44 51.79 29.09
CA GLY A 708 0.02 51.85 28.93
C GLY A 708 0.74 52.81 29.89
N SER A 709 0.08 53.34 30.94
CA SER A 709 0.74 54.24 31.90
C SER A 709 0.14 54.29 33.31
N THR A 710 -1.14 53.95 33.47
CA THR A 710 -1.88 53.96 34.75
C THR A 710 -2.99 52.93 34.73
N LEU A 711 -3.48 52.54 35.92
CA LEU A 711 -4.63 51.65 36.07
C LEU A 711 -5.87 52.45 36.50
N GLN A 712 -6.96 52.38 35.73
CA GLN A 712 -8.24 53.04 36.03
C GLN A 712 -9.29 52.01 36.48
N LEU A 713 -10.10 52.36 37.48
CA LEU A 713 -10.99 51.40 38.16
C LEU A 713 -12.42 51.46 37.61
N ASP A 714 -12.90 50.38 36.98
CA ASP A 714 -14.30 50.18 36.59
C ASP A 714 -14.90 48.85 37.11
N HIS A 715 -16.22 48.69 37.03
CA HIS A 715 -17.02 47.65 37.69
C HIS A 715 -17.49 46.57 36.71
N TYR A 716 -16.96 45.35 36.86
CA TYR A 716 -17.17 44.24 35.92
C TYR A 716 -18.14 43.16 36.43
N GLY A 717 -19.31 43.60 36.88
CA GLY A 717 -20.43 42.71 37.20
C GLY A 717 -20.23 41.75 38.39
N LYS A 718 -20.94 40.61 38.35
CA LYS A 718 -21.09 39.72 39.51
C LYS A 718 -21.35 38.24 39.14
N ILE A 719 -20.38 37.36 39.44
CA ILE A 719 -20.48 35.91 39.15
C ILE A 719 -21.60 35.19 39.94
N SER A 720 -21.93 35.68 41.14
CA SER A 720 -22.86 34.99 42.04
C SER A 720 -23.67 35.97 42.89
N SER A 721 -24.99 35.79 42.93
CA SER A 721 -25.87 36.53 43.85
C SER A 721 -25.53 36.26 45.33
N GLN A 722 -24.94 35.12 45.65
CA GLN A 722 -24.54 34.70 46.99
C GLN A 722 -23.16 35.28 47.37
N ALA A 723 -23.11 36.10 48.43
CA ALA A 723 -21.93 36.83 48.89
C ALA A 723 -21.06 36.09 49.95
N GLU A 724 -21.22 34.77 50.09
CA GLU A 724 -20.58 33.98 51.16
C GLU A 724 -19.86 32.71 50.65
N ARG A 725 -19.62 32.60 49.34
CA ARG A 725 -18.71 31.56 48.83
C ARG A 725 -17.29 32.02 49.07
N ASN A 726 -16.57 31.32 49.93
CA ASN A 726 -15.12 31.37 49.91
C ASN A 726 -14.65 30.80 48.57
N TRP A 727 -13.79 31.54 47.86
CA TRP A 727 -13.22 31.16 46.55
C TRP A 727 -11.75 30.75 46.72
N ARG A 728 -11.22 29.84 45.88
CA ARG A 728 -9.81 29.39 45.98
C ARG A 728 -8.96 29.69 44.76
N ASN A 729 -9.48 29.35 43.59
CA ASN A 729 -8.74 29.40 42.33
C ASN A 729 -9.51 30.32 41.39
N ALA A 730 -8.79 31.23 40.72
CA ALA A 730 -9.28 31.94 39.56
C ALA A 730 -8.27 31.72 38.43
N MET A 731 -8.78 31.53 37.23
CA MET A 731 -8.05 31.30 35.99
C MET A 731 -8.65 32.21 34.92
N LYS A 732 -7.89 32.44 33.85
CA LYS A 732 -8.38 33.11 32.65
C LYS A 732 -8.14 32.26 31.41
N GLY A 733 -8.71 32.73 30.31
CA GLY A 733 -8.41 32.34 28.94
C GLY A 733 -9.61 32.69 28.07
N ASP A 734 -9.42 32.73 26.75
CA ASP A 734 -10.53 32.79 25.81
C ASP A 734 -11.27 31.43 25.83
N PHE A 735 -12.19 31.25 26.78
CA PHE A 735 -12.93 30.00 26.99
C PHE A 735 -14.15 29.88 26.06
N ASN A 736 -14.52 30.97 25.36
CA ASN A 736 -15.68 31.04 24.47
C ASN A 736 -15.33 31.17 22.98
N GLY A 737 -14.11 31.63 22.64
CA GLY A 737 -13.57 31.76 21.29
C GLY A 737 -13.78 33.13 20.64
N ASP A 738 -13.85 34.21 21.42
CA ASP A 738 -14.17 35.56 20.92
C ASP A 738 -13.06 36.62 21.07
N HIS A 739 -11.87 36.19 21.51
CA HIS A 739 -10.65 36.96 21.70
C HIS A 739 -10.70 38.02 22.82
N VAL A 740 -11.38 37.72 23.93
CA VAL A 740 -11.23 38.40 25.22
C VAL A 740 -10.97 37.35 26.31
N ASP A 741 -10.22 37.69 27.35
CA ASP A 741 -10.01 36.77 28.48
C ASP A 741 -11.32 36.59 29.29
N ASP A 742 -11.94 35.41 29.23
CA ASP A 742 -12.98 35.01 30.18
C ASP A 742 -12.36 34.70 31.56
N ILE A 743 -13.17 34.73 32.63
CA ILE A 743 -12.73 34.38 34.00
C ILE A 743 -13.39 33.09 34.49
N LEU A 744 -12.58 32.09 34.82
CA LEU A 744 -13.01 30.80 35.37
C LEU A 744 -12.63 30.67 36.86
N ILE A 745 -13.61 30.61 37.76
CA ILE A 745 -13.41 30.62 39.22
C ILE A 745 -13.93 29.37 39.93
N GLN A 746 -13.24 28.92 40.98
CA GLN A 746 -13.60 27.76 41.81
C GLN A 746 -13.96 28.13 43.25
N ASP A 747 -15.08 27.60 43.75
CA ASP A 747 -15.47 27.72 45.17
C ASP A 747 -14.83 26.65 46.08
N TYR A 748 -14.94 26.82 47.40
CA TYR A 748 -14.45 25.85 48.40
C TYR A 748 -15.14 24.46 48.34
N LEU A 749 -16.19 24.29 47.54
CA LEU A 749 -16.88 23.02 47.30
C LEU A 749 -16.47 22.39 45.94
N ALA A 750 -15.43 22.95 45.29
CA ALA A 750 -14.89 22.57 44.00
C ALA A 750 -15.82 22.79 42.78
N ASN A 751 -16.91 23.56 42.93
CA ASN A 751 -17.72 23.99 41.78
C ASN A 751 -16.98 25.07 40.98
N TRP A 752 -17.05 24.98 39.66
CA TRP A 752 -16.49 25.97 38.73
C TRP A 752 -17.59 26.88 38.16
N PHE A 753 -17.25 28.14 37.92
CA PHE A 753 -18.11 29.15 37.31
C PHE A 753 -17.30 29.93 36.27
N LEU A 754 -17.85 30.06 35.07
CA LEU A 754 -17.30 30.90 34.01
C LEU A 754 -18.00 32.26 34.04
N ALA A 755 -17.25 33.32 33.78
CA ALA A 755 -17.75 34.67 33.54
C ALA A 755 -17.22 35.16 32.19
N ASP A 756 -18.16 35.63 31.38
CA ASP A 756 -17.98 36.14 30.03
C ASP A 756 -17.16 37.45 30.05
N GLY A 757 -16.06 37.46 29.32
CA GLY A 757 -15.12 38.58 29.22
C GLY A 757 -15.72 39.86 28.65
N ARG A 758 -16.93 39.83 28.06
CA ARG A 758 -17.64 40.99 27.48
C ARG A 758 -18.93 41.39 28.23
N GLN A 759 -19.30 40.71 29.32
CA GLN A 759 -20.57 40.99 30.03
C GLN A 759 -20.52 42.14 31.05
N THR A 760 -20.84 43.34 30.56
CA THR A 760 -21.45 44.40 31.40
C THR A 760 -22.72 43.89 32.11
N PRO A 761 -23.04 44.35 33.35
CA PRO A 761 -23.91 43.61 34.26
C PRO A 761 -25.42 43.66 34.00
N ASP A 762 -26.08 42.49 34.12
CA ASP A 762 -27.50 42.28 34.48
C ASP A 762 -27.65 41.05 35.41
#